data_AF-A0A847M7H7-F1
#
_entry.id   AF-A0A847M7H7-F1
#
_cell.length_a   1.000
_cell.length_b   1.000
_cell.length_c   1.000
_cell.angle_alpha   90.00
_cell.angle_beta   90.00
_cell.angle_gamma   90.00
#
_symmetry.space_group_name_H-M   'P 1'
#
loop_
_entity.id
_entity.type
_entity.pdbx_description
1 polymer ?
#
loop_
_entity_poly.entity_id
_entity_poly.type
_entity_poly.pdbx_seq_one_letter_code
_entity_poly.pdbx_strand_id
1 'polypeptide(L)'
;MKTKAFVFVLLLAIFVPIHVAAQEVSMAKADFEPLIGGCGGVYFMAEPGELIVEVVKRDRNRSAATTEMRALLVGPDRQVLQEVFIPDDGEPVGEVLGPPLTARLTTMVEYPGIYALNITVSNDRYGTNMRWGFRTNCPRYIIETARGHRDERHQEPIVLESPDTPATVAFQPRTGAFSIEVAELPTDATAPVLYAADGQQVGVLERDEEGIYVLEIPADVHRSSVPWQLHLSAAQATISADGLTRWDSGDPIRESCLWSPDAGSWFPLIDNRWLLTPYRRVVYDEPGQAGELTLQAHNNATHERRLDFTVEADGDRCPIELTAAAHEVTLDGGQAIPIAVRYIMPQGEGPHIARVRVTAADAPDITTYSTIILQPGQAPASRPLDMPIELKPYAHENEQFGYLPDYPIEHQPYFDAQNRPYMRAGAGIATWRDGQWAETRVNDAIVDRPEVFEDGAFSLSTTKIAFDADGGIYLPATCNDRNAMLYSPDGGLSFVPFEVPGQRGSIDIEQFSGHNMPEGPPPFVRFRRTEKDPNLKWRSVNDLELFVPQMVDNKLVIGEPVSLTRDCIGFSGHSGMPSAIVSRGDLIHVTWGEATDPAADVPGVPTYVATYDRATATLGSPALIGYGPPANDGHNTPSITMDSAGRPHVLIGTHGRPFGYSQPLEDGTGWTEPVLAGENLSQTYIGFVCGPDDTLHAVFRLWWRSAEPFPNAHHGTLAYMRKLPGQPWEEPRVLIRSPFSEYSVFYHRLTIDQLGRLFISYDAWSTHWFYRNDIIGETLARQGTRRALIMSPDGGQTWKMAETEDLVGAM
;
A
#
# COMPACT_ATOMS: atom_id res chain seq x y z
N MET A 1 -12.50 -67.33 -55.25
CA MET A 1 -12.89 -66.52 -54.08
C MET A 1 -12.25 -67.13 -52.84
N LYS A 2 -11.13 -66.56 -52.38
CA LYS A 2 -10.48 -66.96 -51.13
C LYS A 2 -9.89 -65.71 -50.46
N THR A 3 -10.26 -65.58 -49.20
CA THR A 3 -9.92 -64.60 -48.18
C THR A 3 -8.40 -64.40 -48.08
N LYS A 4 -7.93 -63.14 -48.06
CA LYS A 4 -6.54 -62.80 -47.70
C LYS A 4 -6.53 -62.26 -46.27
N ALA A 5 -5.84 -63.01 -45.41
CA ALA A 5 -5.52 -62.64 -44.04
C ALA A 5 -4.48 -61.51 -44.02
N PHE A 6 -4.71 -60.51 -43.18
CA PHE A 6 -3.70 -59.51 -42.83
C PHE A 6 -2.76 -60.11 -41.78
N VAL A 7 -1.47 -60.18 -42.11
CA VAL A 7 -0.39 -60.48 -41.18
C VAL A 7 0.01 -59.17 -40.50
N PHE A 8 -0.23 -59.06 -39.20
CA PHE A 8 0.33 -57.99 -38.37
C PHE A 8 1.79 -58.33 -38.05
N VAL A 9 2.72 -57.52 -38.53
CA VAL A 9 4.12 -57.58 -38.11
C VAL A 9 4.25 -56.73 -36.85
N LEU A 10 4.43 -57.40 -35.71
CA LEU A 10 4.68 -56.79 -34.41
C LEU A 10 6.16 -56.37 -34.36
N LEU A 11 6.44 -55.08 -34.55
CA LEU A 11 7.76 -54.48 -34.28
C LEU A 11 7.90 -54.31 -32.76
N LEU A 12 8.61 -55.23 -32.12
CA LEU A 12 9.03 -55.12 -30.72
C LEU A 12 10.13 -54.05 -30.64
N ALA A 13 9.76 -52.81 -30.35
CA ALA A 13 10.72 -51.79 -29.92
C ALA A 13 11.07 -52.08 -28.44
N ILE A 14 12.30 -52.54 -28.21
CA ILE A 14 12.88 -52.66 -26.88
C ILE A 14 13.08 -51.22 -26.37
N PHE A 15 12.15 -50.74 -25.53
CA PHE A 15 12.39 -49.57 -24.70
C PHE A 15 13.39 -49.98 -23.62
N VAL A 16 14.65 -49.61 -23.80
CA VAL A 16 15.60 -49.53 -22.68
C VAL A 16 15.21 -48.28 -21.90
N PRO A 17 14.77 -48.38 -20.64
CA PRO A 17 14.56 -47.21 -19.81
C PRO A 17 15.94 -46.63 -19.52
N ILE A 18 16.31 -45.54 -20.21
CA ILE A 18 17.41 -44.69 -19.78
C ILE A 18 16.92 -44.05 -18.48
N HIS A 19 17.22 -44.68 -17.35
CA HIS A 19 17.23 -44.00 -16.06
C HIS A 19 18.36 -42.98 -16.14
N VAL A 20 18.06 -41.76 -16.58
CA VAL A 20 18.88 -40.62 -16.20
C VAL A 20 18.67 -40.52 -14.70
N ALA A 21 19.62 -41.03 -13.92
CA ALA A 21 19.68 -40.72 -12.50
C ALA A 21 19.71 -39.18 -12.42
N ALA A 22 18.67 -38.59 -11.81
CA ALA A 22 18.71 -37.18 -11.47
C ALA A 22 19.99 -36.98 -10.63
N GLN A 23 20.94 -36.21 -11.15
CA GLN A 23 22.11 -35.84 -10.40
C GLN A 23 21.60 -35.10 -9.16
N GLU A 24 21.88 -35.61 -7.95
CA GLU A 24 21.61 -34.85 -6.74
C GLU A 24 22.38 -33.53 -6.84
N VAL A 25 21.66 -32.43 -7.00
CA VAL A 25 22.23 -31.10 -6.99
C VAL A 25 22.72 -30.82 -5.58
N SER A 26 24.02 -30.55 -5.43
CA SER A 26 24.61 -30.22 -4.14
C SER A 26 24.00 -28.93 -3.61
N MET A 27 23.46 -28.97 -2.39
CA MET A 27 22.98 -27.78 -1.69
C MET A 27 24.19 -26.99 -1.15
N ALA A 28 24.19 -25.67 -1.32
CA ALA A 28 25.21 -24.78 -0.77
C ALA A 28 24.93 -24.51 0.71
N LYS A 29 23.65 -24.27 1.05
CA LYS A 29 23.13 -24.40 2.41
C LYS A 29 22.47 -25.76 2.52
N ALA A 30 23.10 -26.72 3.21
CA ALA A 30 22.65 -28.12 3.24
C ALA A 30 21.54 -28.41 4.27
N ASP A 31 21.62 -27.76 5.44
CA ASP A 31 20.70 -27.95 6.56
C ASP A 31 19.56 -26.94 6.51
N PHE A 32 18.45 -27.23 7.20
CA PHE A 32 17.34 -26.29 7.32
C PHE A 32 17.59 -25.22 8.39
N GLU A 33 18.43 -25.56 9.36
CA GLU A 33 18.76 -24.77 10.53
C GLU A 33 19.54 -23.49 10.17
N PRO A 34 19.43 -22.42 10.97
CA PRO A 34 18.53 -22.31 12.14
C PRO A 34 17.05 -22.22 11.71
N LEU A 35 16.15 -22.77 12.52
CA LEU A 35 14.73 -22.51 12.38
C LEU A 35 14.41 -21.09 12.87
N ILE A 36 13.58 -20.39 12.11
CA ILE A 36 13.32 -18.96 12.21
C ILE A 36 11.86 -18.74 12.62
N GLY A 37 11.63 -17.83 13.56
CA GLY A 37 10.31 -17.31 13.90
C GLY A 37 10.00 -16.02 13.16
N GLY A 38 8.73 -15.77 12.87
CA GLY A 38 8.31 -14.65 12.03
C GLY A 38 7.86 -15.08 10.63
N CYS A 39 7.14 -14.17 9.96
CA CYS A 39 7.05 -14.18 8.50
C CYS A 39 8.30 -13.51 7.90
N GLY A 40 8.36 -13.35 6.58
CA GLY A 40 9.47 -12.67 5.93
C GLY A 40 9.82 -13.31 4.59
N GLY A 41 11.10 -13.48 4.34
CA GLY A 41 11.57 -14.11 3.12
C GLY A 41 13.08 -14.20 3.01
N VAL A 42 13.53 -14.61 1.82
CA VAL A 42 14.95 -14.79 1.50
C VAL A 42 15.21 -14.22 0.11
N TYR A 43 16.27 -13.42 -0.02
CA TYR A 43 16.80 -12.97 -1.29
C TYR A 43 17.94 -13.89 -1.71
N PHE A 44 17.98 -14.28 -2.99
CA PHE A 44 19.01 -15.15 -3.56
C PHE A 44 19.68 -14.45 -4.74
N MET A 45 21.02 -14.42 -4.74
CA MET A 45 21.80 -14.01 -5.90
C MET A 45 22.13 -15.26 -6.72
N ALA A 46 21.17 -15.67 -7.56
CA ALA A 46 21.26 -16.94 -8.28
C ALA A 46 22.00 -16.77 -9.62
N GLU A 47 22.85 -17.74 -9.94
CA GLU A 47 23.57 -17.84 -11.22
C GLU A 47 22.81 -18.74 -12.21
N PRO A 48 23.08 -18.65 -13.53
CA PRO A 48 22.44 -19.49 -14.52
C PRO A 48 22.53 -20.99 -14.21
N GLY A 49 21.38 -21.67 -14.28
CA GLY A 49 21.23 -23.08 -13.89
C GLY A 49 19.96 -23.34 -13.08
N GLU A 50 19.79 -24.57 -12.59
CA GLU A 50 18.64 -24.87 -11.74
C GLU A 50 18.81 -24.20 -10.36
N LEU A 51 17.85 -23.39 -9.94
CA LEU A 51 17.73 -22.90 -8.56
C LEU A 51 16.75 -23.80 -7.81
N ILE A 52 17.20 -24.36 -6.70
CA ILE A 52 16.39 -25.19 -5.81
C ILE A 52 16.33 -24.53 -4.44
N VAL A 53 15.12 -24.37 -3.92
CA VAL A 53 14.86 -23.92 -2.56
C VAL A 53 13.90 -24.90 -1.92
N GLU A 54 14.32 -25.51 -0.82
CA GLU A 54 13.43 -26.33 0.00
C GLU A 54 13.16 -25.60 1.30
N VAL A 55 11.89 -25.54 1.68
CA VAL A 55 11.41 -24.86 2.89
C VAL A 55 10.86 -25.92 3.83
N VAL A 56 11.19 -25.82 5.11
CA VAL A 56 10.56 -26.61 6.18
C VAL A 56 9.71 -25.69 7.04
N LYS A 57 8.57 -26.20 7.50
CA LYS A 57 7.69 -25.61 8.50
C LYS A 57 7.55 -26.59 9.67
N ARG A 58 7.45 -26.05 10.87
CA ARG A 58 7.05 -26.76 12.09
C ARG A 58 6.10 -25.90 12.89
N ASP A 59 4.94 -26.43 13.23
CA ASP A 59 3.97 -25.69 14.03
C ASP A 59 4.34 -25.73 15.51
N ARG A 60 4.06 -24.65 16.22
CA ARG A 60 4.33 -24.58 17.66
C ARG A 60 3.16 -25.09 18.48
N ASN A 61 2.00 -25.24 17.85
CA ASN A 61 0.75 -25.76 18.43
C ASN A 61 0.32 -25.02 19.71
N ARG A 62 0.69 -23.75 19.88
CA ARG A 62 0.36 -22.93 21.05
C ARG A 62 -1.11 -22.46 21.08
N SER A 63 -1.80 -22.57 19.95
CA SER A 63 -3.20 -22.19 19.82
C SER A 63 -3.92 -23.13 18.84
N ALA A 64 -5.24 -23.12 18.83
CA ALA A 64 -6.04 -23.89 17.88
C ALA A 64 -6.21 -23.20 16.50
N ALA A 65 -5.52 -22.08 16.27
CA ALA A 65 -5.60 -21.37 15.00
C ALA A 65 -4.83 -22.15 13.92
N THR A 66 -5.49 -22.42 12.79
CA THR A 66 -4.85 -23.05 11.62
C THR A 66 -3.74 -22.16 11.07
N THR A 67 -2.56 -22.75 10.91
CA THR A 67 -1.35 -22.09 10.42
C THR A 67 -0.93 -22.67 9.07
N GLU A 68 -1.55 -22.24 7.98
CA GLU A 68 -1.10 -22.61 6.64
C GLU A 68 -0.02 -21.65 6.16
N MET A 69 1.17 -22.15 5.85
CA MET A 69 2.25 -21.35 5.27
C MET A 69 2.11 -21.32 3.75
N ARG A 70 2.27 -20.13 3.17
CA ARG A 70 2.39 -19.91 1.73
C ARG A 70 3.81 -19.44 1.42
N ALA A 71 4.45 -20.10 0.46
CA ALA A 71 5.78 -19.80 -0.02
C ALA A 71 5.76 -19.44 -1.51
N LEU A 72 6.25 -18.25 -1.86
CA LEU A 72 6.25 -17.72 -3.22
C LEU A 72 7.69 -17.48 -3.70
N LEU A 73 8.15 -18.22 -4.70
CA LEU A 73 9.43 -17.96 -5.37
C LEU A 73 9.20 -17.01 -6.54
N VAL A 74 9.91 -15.88 -6.55
CA VAL A 74 9.82 -14.85 -7.58
C VAL A 74 11.16 -14.58 -8.26
N GLY A 75 11.11 -14.19 -9.53
CA GLY A 75 12.27 -13.82 -10.32
C GLY A 75 12.81 -12.41 -10.03
N PRO A 76 13.92 -12.01 -10.70
CA PRO A 76 14.47 -10.65 -10.62
C PRO A 76 13.48 -9.56 -11.00
N ASP A 77 12.59 -9.85 -11.95
CA ASP A 77 11.49 -8.98 -12.38
C ASP A 77 10.19 -9.14 -11.56
N ARG A 78 10.27 -9.92 -10.47
CA ARG A 78 9.17 -10.27 -9.57
C ARG A 78 8.03 -11.06 -10.20
N GLN A 79 8.25 -11.70 -11.35
CA GLN A 79 7.34 -12.75 -11.80
C GLN A 79 7.28 -13.87 -10.75
N VAL A 80 6.07 -14.27 -10.34
CA VAL A 80 5.87 -15.49 -9.53
C VAL A 80 6.21 -16.70 -10.39
N LEU A 81 7.28 -17.40 -10.04
CA LEU A 81 7.80 -18.56 -10.75
C LEU A 81 7.19 -19.86 -10.20
N GLN A 82 7.01 -19.92 -8.88
CA GLN A 82 6.35 -21.03 -8.22
C GLN A 82 5.70 -20.59 -6.91
N GLU A 83 4.60 -21.23 -6.59
CA GLU A 83 3.84 -21.05 -5.36
C GLU A 83 3.54 -22.42 -4.75
N VAL A 84 3.74 -22.55 -3.43
CA VAL A 84 3.41 -23.76 -2.68
C VAL A 84 2.78 -23.40 -1.33
N PHE A 85 1.88 -24.26 -0.87
CA PHE A 85 1.28 -24.17 0.46
C PHE A 85 1.73 -25.37 1.31
N ILE A 86 2.10 -25.10 2.55
CA ILE A 86 2.39 -26.13 3.56
C ILE A 86 1.27 -26.04 4.61
N PRO A 87 0.45 -27.09 4.76
CA PRO A 87 -0.72 -27.05 5.65
C PRO A 87 -0.31 -26.98 7.12
N ASP A 88 -1.29 -26.71 7.97
CA ASP A 88 -1.23 -26.98 9.41
C ASP A 88 -0.95 -28.47 9.66
N ASP A 89 -0.15 -28.80 10.68
CA ASP A 89 0.22 -30.18 11.00
C ASP A 89 -0.95 -31.02 11.57
N GLY A 90 -2.02 -30.37 12.03
CA GLY A 90 -3.20 -31.01 12.61
C GLY A 90 -2.99 -31.62 14.00
N GLU A 91 -1.86 -31.34 14.64
CA GLU A 91 -1.56 -31.80 15.99
C GLU A 91 -2.38 -31.01 17.04
N PRO A 92 -2.69 -31.60 18.20
CA PRO A 92 -3.42 -30.91 19.25
C PRO A 92 -2.60 -29.78 19.87
N VAL A 93 -3.31 -28.82 20.48
CA VAL A 93 -2.68 -27.71 21.22
C VAL A 93 -1.71 -28.24 22.28
N GLY A 94 -0.48 -27.73 22.27
CA GLY A 94 0.61 -28.11 23.15
C GLY A 94 1.80 -27.14 23.09
N GLU A 95 2.90 -27.53 23.73
CA GLU A 95 4.13 -26.72 23.78
C GLU A 95 5.27 -27.29 22.93
N VAL A 96 5.04 -28.43 22.28
CA VAL A 96 6.04 -29.14 21.49
C VAL A 96 5.92 -28.72 20.02
N LEU A 97 7.06 -28.41 19.42
CA LEU A 97 7.16 -28.21 17.97
C LEU A 97 6.70 -29.46 17.22
N GLY A 98 5.71 -29.29 16.36
CA GLY A 98 5.16 -30.32 15.49
C GLY A 98 6.18 -30.97 14.55
N PRO A 99 5.76 -32.01 13.81
CA PRO A 99 6.63 -32.67 12.84
C PRO A 99 7.08 -31.69 11.73
N PRO A 100 8.27 -31.89 11.14
CA PRO A 100 8.71 -31.11 10.00
C PRO A 100 7.86 -31.41 8.77
N LEU A 101 7.31 -30.37 8.16
CA LEU A 101 6.60 -30.40 6.88
C LEU A 101 7.43 -29.63 5.86
N THR A 102 7.74 -30.23 4.72
CA THR A 102 8.64 -29.64 3.71
C THR A 102 7.97 -29.42 2.37
N ALA A 103 8.34 -28.36 1.67
CA ALA A 103 8.02 -28.15 0.27
C ALA A 103 9.27 -27.75 -0.53
N ARG A 104 9.30 -28.10 -1.81
CA ARG A 104 10.38 -27.77 -2.75
C ARG A 104 9.88 -26.82 -3.82
N LEU A 105 10.62 -25.74 -4.02
CA LEU A 105 10.47 -24.80 -5.13
C LEU A 105 11.69 -24.90 -6.04
N THR A 106 11.46 -24.92 -7.35
CA THR A 106 12.49 -25.04 -8.38
C THR A 106 12.21 -24.11 -9.55
N THR A 107 13.25 -23.50 -10.09
CA THR A 107 13.17 -22.75 -11.34
C THR A 107 14.47 -22.88 -12.13
N MET A 108 14.40 -22.66 -13.44
CA MET A 108 15.59 -22.53 -14.28
C MET A 108 15.98 -21.05 -14.31
N VAL A 109 17.15 -20.74 -13.77
CA VAL A 109 17.74 -19.41 -13.83
C VAL A 109 18.32 -19.24 -15.22
N GLU A 110 17.61 -18.51 -16.07
CA GLU A 110 18.08 -18.15 -17.41
C GLU A 110 19.01 -16.93 -17.35
N TYR A 111 18.72 -16.00 -16.42
CA TYR A 111 19.40 -14.73 -16.30
C TYR A 111 19.86 -14.51 -14.85
N PRO A 112 21.11 -14.07 -14.62
CA PRO A 112 21.56 -13.70 -13.29
C PRO A 112 20.73 -12.52 -12.76
N GLY A 113 20.43 -12.56 -11.46
CA GLY A 113 19.62 -11.54 -10.80
C GLY A 113 19.32 -11.86 -9.33
N ILE A 114 18.55 -10.97 -8.69
CA ILE A 114 18.10 -11.11 -7.31
C ILE A 114 16.72 -11.77 -7.29
N TYR A 115 16.69 -13.07 -7.07
CA TYR A 115 15.48 -13.85 -6.83
C TYR A 115 15.01 -13.67 -5.39
N ALA A 116 13.73 -13.92 -5.11
CA ALA A 116 13.22 -13.83 -3.75
C ALA A 116 12.22 -14.94 -3.43
N LEU A 117 12.23 -15.38 -2.17
CA LEU A 117 11.22 -16.25 -1.56
C LEU A 117 10.44 -15.43 -0.54
N ASN A 118 9.12 -15.31 -0.70
CA ASN A 118 8.24 -14.65 0.26
C ASN A 118 7.45 -15.70 1.05
N ILE A 119 7.41 -15.54 2.38
CA ILE A 119 6.74 -16.42 3.33
C ILE A 119 5.62 -15.66 4.06
N THR A 120 4.38 -16.12 3.89
CA THR A 120 3.20 -15.64 4.63
C THR A 120 2.50 -16.81 5.34
N VAL A 121 1.72 -16.52 6.39
CA VAL A 121 1.02 -17.54 7.16
C VAL A 121 -0.40 -17.09 7.49
N SER A 122 -1.35 -17.99 7.28
CA SER A 122 -2.76 -17.81 7.64
C SER A 122 -2.96 -17.70 9.16
N ASN A 123 -3.79 -16.75 9.60
CA ASN A 123 -4.09 -16.40 11.00
C ASN A 123 -2.87 -16.06 11.87
N ASP A 124 -1.70 -15.89 11.27
CA ASP A 124 -0.44 -15.63 11.99
C ASP A 124 0.44 -14.70 11.17
N ARG A 125 -0.07 -13.51 10.85
CA ARG A 125 0.68 -12.46 10.14
C ARG A 125 2.03 -12.09 10.79
N TYR A 126 2.30 -12.53 12.02
CA TYR A 126 3.55 -12.32 12.72
C TYR A 126 4.45 -13.56 12.80
N GLY A 127 4.05 -14.72 12.28
CA GLY A 127 4.81 -15.97 12.34
C GLY A 127 5.18 -16.40 13.77
N THR A 128 4.30 -16.16 14.74
CA THR A 128 4.50 -16.48 16.16
C THR A 128 4.15 -17.92 16.52
N ASN A 129 3.30 -18.57 15.71
CA ASN A 129 2.75 -19.90 15.90
C ASN A 129 3.44 -20.97 15.06
N MET A 130 4.38 -20.60 14.18
CA MET A 130 5.20 -21.54 13.42
C MET A 130 6.69 -21.19 13.48
N ARG A 131 7.51 -22.15 13.07
CA ARG A 131 8.91 -21.97 12.72
C ARG A 131 9.17 -22.47 11.33
N TRP A 132 10.09 -21.81 10.64
CA TRP A 132 10.48 -22.22 9.30
C TRP A 132 11.98 -22.14 9.09
N GLY A 133 12.47 -22.97 8.19
CA GLY A 133 13.85 -22.96 7.75
C GLY A 133 13.90 -23.21 6.26
N PHE A 134 15.06 -23.05 5.66
CA PHE A 134 15.25 -23.38 4.25
C PHE A 134 16.64 -23.93 4.00
N ARG A 135 16.76 -24.66 2.89
CA ARG A 135 18.03 -25.08 2.29
C ARG A 135 18.00 -24.78 0.80
N THR A 136 19.16 -24.51 0.22
CA THR A 136 19.25 -24.09 -1.19
C THR A 136 20.60 -24.42 -1.79
N ASN A 137 20.63 -24.61 -3.11
CA ASN A 137 21.87 -24.71 -3.88
C ASN A 137 22.47 -23.33 -4.23
N CYS A 138 21.78 -22.23 -3.94
CA CYS A 138 22.34 -20.89 -4.12
C CYS A 138 23.30 -20.54 -2.97
N PRO A 139 24.59 -20.26 -3.24
CA PRO A 139 25.56 -19.96 -2.19
C PRO A 139 25.38 -18.57 -1.58
N ARG A 140 24.69 -17.65 -2.28
CA ARG A 140 24.58 -16.25 -1.90
C ARG A 140 23.13 -15.90 -1.61
N TYR A 141 22.83 -15.65 -0.33
CA TYR A 141 21.48 -15.40 0.15
C TYR A 141 21.47 -14.52 1.39
N ILE A 142 20.37 -13.78 1.56
CA ILE A 142 20.08 -12.92 2.72
C ILE A 142 18.64 -13.14 3.16
N ILE A 143 18.43 -13.28 4.45
CA ILE A 143 17.12 -13.45 5.08
C ILE A 143 16.60 -12.08 5.50
N GLU A 144 15.32 -11.83 5.24
CA GLU A 144 14.59 -10.69 5.80
C GLU A 144 13.45 -11.21 6.69
N THR A 145 13.48 -10.90 7.99
CA THR A 145 12.49 -11.39 8.97
C THR A 145 11.51 -10.32 9.44
N ALA A 146 11.30 -9.25 8.66
CA ALA A 146 10.28 -8.26 8.96
C ALA A 146 8.87 -8.88 8.79
N ARG A 147 8.03 -8.78 9.82
CA ARG A 147 6.79 -9.55 9.98
C ARG A 147 5.59 -8.78 9.42
N GLY A 148 4.41 -8.98 10.00
CA GLY A 148 3.23 -8.19 9.72
C GLY A 148 3.26 -6.83 10.42
N HIS A 149 2.51 -5.87 9.88
CA HIS A 149 2.25 -4.59 10.53
C HIS A 149 1.62 -4.72 11.93
N ARG A 150 2.10 -3.88 12.84
CA ARG A 150 1.52 -3.59 14.14
C ARG A 150 1.32 -2.09 14.22
N ASP A 151 0.27 -1.68 14.91
CA ASP A 151 0.08 -0.27 15.20
C ASP A 151 0.88 0.15 16.46
N GLU A 152 2.16 -0.16 16.46
CA GLU A 152 3.15 0.20 17.48
C GLU A 152 4.47 0.57 16.80
N ARG A 153 5.50 0.95 17.56
CA ARG A 153 6.82 1.24 16.97
C ARG A 153 7.34 0.03 16.20
N HIS A 154 7.83 0.30 14.98
CA HIS A 154 8.55 -0.63 14.11
C HIS A 154 9.65 -1.44 14.83
N GLN A 155 9.43 -2.70 15.20
CA GLN A 155 10.45 -3.58 15.80
C GLN A 155 10.30 -5.02 15.33
N GLU A 156 11.40 -5.66 14.94
CA GLU A 156 11.41 -7.01 14.36
C GLU A 156 12.56 -7.86 14.89
N PRO A 157 12.48 -8.40 16.12
CA PRO A 157 13.55 -9.23 16.65
C PRO A 157 13.82 -10.44 15.78
N ILE A 158 15.08 -10.89 15.69
CA ILE A 158 15.41 -12.17 15.05
C ILE A 158 15.11 -13.27 16.08
N VAL A 159 14.27 -14.24 15.72
CA VAL A 159 13.86 -15.33 16.61
C VAL A 159 14.35 -16.66 16.03
N LEU A 160 15.14 -17.40 16.79
CA LEU A 160 15.70 -18.70 16.40
C LEU A 160 15.19 -19.82 17.34
N GLU A 161 14.95 -21.02 16.83
CA GLU A 161 14.47 -22.16 17.64
C GLU A 161 15.07 -23.51 17.17
N SER A 162 16.37 -23.70 17.42
CA SER A 162 17.15 -24.90 17.13
C SER A 162 18.24 -25.09 18.21
N PRO A 163 17.87 -25.45 19.47
CA PRO A 163 18.78 -25.42 20.61
C PRO A 163 20.04 -26.29 20.49
N ASP A 164 19.96 -27.37 19.71
CA ASP A 164 21.01 -28.39 19.62
C ASP A 164 22.16 -28.01 18.66
N THR A 165 22.06 -26.87 17.96
CA THR A 165 23.06 -26.43 16.99
C THR A 165 23.54 -25.00 17.31
N PRO A 166 24.83 -24.66 17.15
CA PRO A 166 25.28 -23.27 17.20
C PRO A 166 24.66 -22.41 16.09
N ALA A 167 24.63 -21.09 16.28
CA ALA A 167 24.19 -20.14 15.25
C ALA A 167 25.16 -18.98 15.08
N THR A 168 25.22 -18.49 13.84
CA THR A 168 25.80 -17.19 13.50
C THR A 168 24.68 -16.30 12.98
N VAL A 169 24.71 -15.01 13.33
CA VAL A 169 23.88 -13.98 12.70
C VAL A 169 24.81 -12.96 12.09
N ALA A 170 24.94 -13.02 10.77
CA ALA A 170 25.73 -12.13 9.95
C ALA A 170 24.86 -10.95 9.48
N PHE A 171 25.27 -9.71 9.75
CA PHE A 171 24.50 -8.50 9.42
C PHE A 171 25.38 -7.28 9.16
N GLN A 172 24.80 -6.22 8.59
CA GLN A 172 25.46 -4.92 8.45
C GLN A 172 25.11 -4.03 9.66
N PRO A 173 26.08 -3.58 10.48
CA PRO A 173 25.83 -2.71 11.62
C PRO A 173 25.50 -1.28 11.17
N ARG A 174 24.76 -0.53 12.00
CA ARG A 174 24.58 0.92 11.80
C ARG A 174 25.90 1.68 12.05
N THR A 175 26.07 2.82 11.40
CA THR A 175 27.28 3.67 11.54
C THR A 175 27.42 4.29 12.93
N GLY A 176 26.30 4.61 13.59
CA GLY A 176 26.27 5.22 14.92
C GLY A 176 26.50 4.22 16.07
N ALA A 177 26.46 4.73 17.30
CA ALA A 177 26.39 3.87 18.48
C ALA A 177 25.12 3.01 18.43
N PHE A 178 25.21 1.79 18.95
CA PHE A 178 24.10 0.86 18.94
C PHE A 178 24.25 -0.20 20.02
N SER A 179 23.11 -0.72 20.45
CA SER A 179 23.02 -1.81 21.41
C SER A 179 22.58 -3.10 20.73
N ILE A 180 23.07 -4.23 21.24
CA ILE A 180 22.57 -5.57 20.92
C ILE A 180 22.11 -6.23 22.21
N GLU A 181 20.90 -6.78 22.19
CA GLU A 181 20.29 -7.56 23.26
C GLU A 181 19.99 -8.98 22.74
N VAL A 182 20.31 -9.99 23.56
CA VAL A 182 20.01 -11.40 23.27
C VAL A 182 19.33 -12.03 24.48
N ALA A 183 18.09 -12.44 24.29
CA ALA A 183 17.26 -13.09 25.28
C ALA A 183 16.95 -14.56 24.89
N GLU A 184 16.34 -15.30 25.81
CA GLU A 184 15.80 -16.67 25.59
C GLU A 184 16.83 -17.74 25.19
N LEU A 185 18.12 -17.52 25.48
CA LEU A 185 19.17 -18.53 25.32
C LEU A 185 19.00 -19.69 26.33
N PRO A 186 19.41 -20.92 25.97
CA PRO A 186 19.47 -22.04 26.91
C PRO A 186 20.27 -21.71 28.17
N THR A 187 19.89 -22.30 29.31
CA THR A 187 20.49 -21.95 30.61
C THR A 187 22.00 -22.24 30.69
N ASP A 188 22.47 -23.22 29.93
CA ASP A 188 23.85 -23.67 29.80
C ASP A 188 24.59 -23.03 28.61
N ALA A 189 23.96 -22.12 27.87
CA ALA A 189 24.58 -21.40 26.75
C ALA A 189 25.71 -20.49 27.23
N THR A 190 26.81 -20.47 26.48
CA THR A 190 27.91 -19.53 26.71
C THR A 190 27.51 -18.12 26.27
N ALA A 191 28.21 -17.11 26.78
CA ALA A 191 27.97 -15.72 26.39
C ALA A 191 28.12 -15.54 24.86
N PRO A 192 27.18 -14.87 24.19
CA PRO A 192 27.32 -14.49 22.79
C PRO A 192 28.55 -13.61 22.55
N VAL A 193 29.16 -13.74 21.38
CA VAL A 193 30.35 -12.96 21.01
C VAL A 193 30.12 -12.28 19.66
N LEU A 194 30.41 -10.99 19.59
CA LEU A 194 30.32 -10.19 18.37
C LEU A 194 31.70 -10.06 17.72
N TYR A 195 31.78 -10.36 16.44
CA TYR A 195 32.98 -10.22 15.61
C TYR A 195 32.73 -9.23 14.47
N ALA A 196 33.73 -8.42 14.17
CA ALA A 196 33.78 -7.62 12.96
C ALA A 196 34.04 -8.53 11.75
N ALA A 197 33.80 -8.02 10.54
CA ALA A 197 33.94 -8.80 9.31
C ALA A 197 35.39 -9.27 9.01
N ASP A 198 36.39 -8.63 9.61
CA ASP A 198 37.80 -9.05 9.53
C ASP A 198 38.18 -10.14 10.55
N GLY A 199 37.21 -10.61 11.36
CA GLY A 199 37.38 -11.62 12.39
C GLY A 199 37.86 -11.07 13.74
N GLN A 200 38.06 -9.77 13.88
CA GLN A 200 38.38 -9.18 15.18
C GLN A 200 37.16 -9.24 16.11
N GLN A 201 37.39 -9.67 17.35
CA GLN A 201 36.36 -9.65 18.37
C GLN A 201 36.04 -8.19 18.76
N VAL A 202 34.79 -7.79 18.56
CA VAL A 202 34.26 -6.47 18.98
C VAL A 202 33.93 -6.49 20.47
N GLY A 203 33.29 -7.56 20.95
CA GLY A 203 32.91 -7.69 22.36
C GLY A 203 32.24 -9.02 22.68
N VAL A 204 32.17 -9.32 23.97
CA VAL A 204 31.38 -10.43 24.53
C VAL A 204 30.16 -9.80 25.20
N LEU A 205 28.96 -10.31 24.94
CA LEU A 205 27.75 -9.78 25.58
C LEU A 205 27.73 -10.21 27.05
N GLU A 206 27.34 -9.30 27.94
CA GLU A 206 27.26 -9.55 29.39
C GLU A 206 25.80 -9.65 29.84
N ARG A 207 25.49 -10.49 30.83
CA ARG A 207 24.13 -10.58 31.37
C ARG A 207 23.81 -9.40 32.27
N ASP A 208 22.66 -8.79 32.06
CA ASP A 208 22.09 -7.79 32.97
C ASP A 208 21.33 -8.44 34.15
N GLU A 209 20.67 -7.61 34.95
CA GLU A 209 19.89 -8.04 36.12
C GLU A 209 18.65 -8.88 35.76
N GLU A 210 18.16 -8.77 34.53
CA GLU A 210 17.01 -9.53 33.99
C GLU A 210 17.46 -10.82 33.29
N GLY A 211 18.76 -11.05 33.16
CA GLY A 211 19.36 -12.21 32.51
C GLY A 211 19.44 -12.09 30.99
N ILE A 212 19.23 -10.90 30.44
CA ILE A 212 19.39 -10.57 29.03
C ILE A 212 20.87 -10.27 28.77
N TYR A 213 21.42 -10.83 27.70
CA TYR A 213 22.79 -10.53 27.29
C TYR A 213 22.80 -9.22 26.50
N VAL A 214 23.62 -8.26 26.93
CA VAL A 214 23.70 -6.92 26.35
C VAL A 214 25.15 -6.59 25.96
N LEU A 215 25.31 -5.92 24.82
CA LEU A 215 26.56 -5.26 24.44
C LEU A 215 26.24 -3.88 23.84
N GLU A 216 26.90 -2.86 24.38
CA GLU A 216 26.87 -1.50 23.84
C GLU A 216 28.10 -1.28 22.95
N ILE A 217 27.87 -0.83 21.72
CA ILE A 217 28.91 -0.57 20.74
C ILE A 217 29.00 0.94 20.51
N PRO A 218 30.15 1.58 20.83
CA PRO A 218 30.29 3.02 20.65
C PRO A 218 30.40 3.39 19.16
N ALA A 219 30.15 4.67 18.87
CA ALA A 219 30.15 5.17 17.49
C ALA A 219 31.54 5.14 16.83
N ASP A 220 32.62 5.16 17.61
CA ASP A 220 34.01 5.21 17.14
C ASP A 220 34.61 3.84 16.75
N VAL A 221 33.88 2.73 16.95
CA VAL A 221 34.30 1.42 16.46
C VAL A 221 34.40 1.41 14.93
N HIS A 222 35.49 0.89 14.40
CA HIS A 222 35.70 0.87 12.95
C HIS A 222 34.77 -0.15 12.27
N ARG A 223 34.05 0.28 11.21
CA ARG A 223 33.04 -0.52 10.49
C ARG A 223 33.35 -0.67 9.00
N SER A 224 34.62 -0.83 8.63
CA SER A 224 35.06 -0.83 7.21
C SER A 224 34.60 -2.01 6.38
N SER A 225 34.08 -3.06 7.00
CA SER A 225 33.70 -4.29 6.31
C SER A 225 32.46 -4.92 6.95
N VAL A 226 31.66 -5.55 6.09
CA VAL A 226 30.42 -6.25 6.42
C VAL A 226 30.44 -7.63 5.75
N PRO A 227 29.72 -8.63 6.30
CA PRO A 227 28.90 -8.56 7.50
C PRO A 227 29.67 -8.75 8.81
N TRP A 228 29.22 -8.10 9.89
CA TRP A 228 29.59 -8.46 11.26
C TRP A 228 28.87 -9.74 11.67
N GLN A 229 29.44 -10.49 12.61
CA GLN A 229 28.94 -11.81 13.00
C GLN A 229 28.69 -11.88 14.51
N LEU A 230 27.44 -12.11 14.89
CA LEU A 230 27.06 -12.49 16.26
C LEU A 230 27.08 -14.01 16.37
N HIS A 231 27.97 -14.57 17.18
CA HIS A 231 28.07 -16.01 17.42
C HIS A 231 27.30 -16.40 18.69
N LEU A 232 26.47 -17.43 18.56
CA LEU A 232 25.66 -18.03 19.62
C LEU A 232 26.07 -19.49 19.80
N SER A 233 26.18 -19.96 21.05
CA SER A 233 26.44 -21.38 21.31
C SER A 233 25.27 -22.30 20.99
N ALA A 234 24.07 -21.73 20.86
CA ALA A 234 22.84 -22.41 20.48
C ALA A 234 21.98 -21.50 19.59
N ALA A 235 21.33 -22.07 18.59
CA ALA A 235 20.42 -21.41 17.67
C ALA A 235 19.02 -21.28 18.28
N GLN A 236 18.96 -20.93 19.56
CA GLN A 236 17.74 -20.58 20.28
C GLN A 236 17.96 -19.22 20.94
N ALA A 237 17.33 -18.18 20.42
CA ALA A 237 17.46 -16.83 20.94
C ALA A 237 16.38 -15.88 20.37
N THR A 238 16.08 -14.83 21.13
CA THR A 238 15.42 -13.61 20.63
C THR A 238 16.44 -12.47 20.63
N ILE A 239 16.80 -11.97 19.45
CA ILE A 239 17.85 -10.97 19.25
C ILE A 239 17.24 -9.63 18.85
N SER A 240 17.61 -8.58 19.56
CA SER A 240 17.28 -7.19 19.23
C SER A 240 18.56 -6.37 19.03
N ALA A 241 18.63 -5.57 17.97
CA ALA A 241 19.78 -4.73 17.68
C ALA A 241 19.36 -3.43 16.99
N ASP A 242 19.90 -2.29 17.42
CA ASP A 242 19.57 -1.00 16.80
C ASP A 242 20.16 -0.91 15.38
N GLY A 243 19.36 -0.39 14.44
CA GLY A 243 19.65 -0.35 13.02
C GLY A 243 19.45 -1.67 12.27
N LEU A 244 19.18 -2.78 12.97
CA LEU A 244 18.89 -4.09 12.37
C LEU A 244 17.46 -4.56 12.64
N THR A 245 17.02 -4.52 13.90
CA THR A 245 15.68 -4.95 14.34
C THR A 245 14.87 -3.83 14.99
N ARG A 246 15.53 -2.73 15.37
CA ARG A 246 14.93 -1.51 15.93
C ARG A 246 15.51 -0.32 15.17
N TRP A 247 14.67 0.51 14.57
CA TRP A 247 15.15 1.57 13.67
C TRP A 247 14.80 2.97 14.17
N ASP A 248 15.69 3.90 13.85
CA ASP A 248 15.51 5.34 13.95
C ASP A 248 15.38 5.97 12.55
N SER A 249 14.95 7.23 12.48
CA SER A 249 14.73 7.92 11.20
C SER A 249 15.99 8.07 10.34
N GLY A 250 17.18 8.06 10.97
CA GLY A 250 18.47 8.21 10.30
C GLY A 250 19.15 6.90 9.92
N ASP A 251 18.53 5.74 10.18
CA ASP A 251 19.14 4.47 9.81
C ASP A 251 19.08 4.24 8.29
N PRO A 252 20.15 3.66 7.70
CA PRO A 252 20.24 3.47 6.26
C PRO A 252 19.26 2.40 5.75
N ILE A 253 18.86 1.46 6.62
CA ILE A 253 17.97 0.36 6.30
C ILE A 253 16.85 0.40 7.32
N ARG A 254 15.72 1.04 6.97
CA ARG A 254 14.55 1.09 7.86
C ARG A 254 13.59 -0.03 7.52
N GLU A 255 12.92 -0.55 8.54
CA GLU A 255 11.80 -1.50 8.41
C GLU A 255 12.18 -2.85 7.74
N SER A 256 13.47 -3.11 7.48
CA SER A 256 13.96 -4.35 6.84
C SER A 256 15.03 -4.99 7.72
N CYS A 257 14.70 -6.14 8.32
CA CYS A 257 15.59 -6.90 9.19
C CYS A 257 16.43 -7.90 8.38
N LEU A 258 17.55 -7.45 7.81
CA LEU A 258 18.41 -8.20 6.89
C LEU A 258 19.58 -8.90 7.61
N TRP A 259 19.65 -10.23 7.51
CA TRP A 259 20.74 -11.03 8.11
C TRP A 259 21.00 -12.34 7.37
N SER A 260 22.06 -13.06 7.71
CA SER A 260 22.32 -14.41 7.20
C SER A 260 22.90 -15.34 8.29
N PRO A 261 22.62 -16.65 8.29
CA PRO A 261 23.31 -17.63 9.13
C PRO A 261 24.77 -17.89 8.72
N ASP A 262 25.19 -17.43 7.54
CA ASP A 262 26.54 -17.61 7.00
C ASP A 262 27.07 -16.29 6.42
N ALA A 263 28.21 -15.81 6.94
CA ALA A 263 28.85 -14.62 6.41
C ALA A 263 29.30 -14.78 4.94
N GLY A 264 29.61 -16.01 4.52
CA GLY A 264 29.97 -16.32 3.13
C GLY A 264 28.82 -16.15 2.14
N SER A 265 27.57 -16.21 2.60
CA SER A 265 26.40 -16.03 1.74
C SER A 265 26.04 -14.56 1.52
N TRP A 266 26.58 -13.65 2.32
CA TRP A 266 26.28 -12.23 2.24
C TRP A 266 26.65 -11.63 0.89
N PHE A 267 25.82 -10.74 0.37
CA PHE A 267 26.08 -9.93 -0.81
C PHE A 267 25.52 -8.51 -0.57
N PRO A 268 26.02 -7.45 -1.23
CA PRO A 268 25.57 -6.07 -0.96
C PRO A 268 24.17 -5.79 -1.51
N LEU A 269 23.15 -6.47 -0.99
CA LEU A 269 21.75 -6.30 -1.36
C LEU A 269 21.26 -4.88 -1.09
N ILE A 270 21.66 -4.27 0.01
CA ILE A 270 21.16 -2.95 0.46
C ILE A 270 21.43 -1.88 -0.60
N ASP A 271 22.68 -1.78 -1.03
CA ASP A 271 23.11 -0.80 -2.04
C ASP A 271 22.53 -1.11 -3.43
N ASN A 272 22.19 -2.38 -3.70
CA ASN A 272 21.73 -2.88 -5.00
C ASN A 272 20.24 -3.25 -5.03
N ARG A 273 19.50 -2.94 -3.97
CA ARG A 273 18.05 -3.09 -3.90
C ARG A 273 17.44 -2.09 -4.86
N TRP A 274 16.36 -2.44 -5.55
CA TRP A 274 15.62 -1.53 -6.42
C TRP A 274 16.47 -0.77 -7.47
N LEU A 275 17.63 -1.27 -7.90
CA LEU A 275 18.50 -0.55 -8.84
C LEU A 275 17.76 -0.03 -10.08
N LEU A 276 16.71 -0.75 -10.51
CA LEU A 276 15.82 -0.35 -11.58
C LEU A 276 14.38 -0.74 -11.24
N THR A 277 13.44 0.21 -11.39
CA THR A 277 12.00 -0.01 -11.16
C THR A 277 11.14 0.68 -12.24
N PRO A 278 9.91 0.24 -12.52
CA PRO A 278 9.30 -0.99 -12.02
C PRO A 278 10.05 -2.23 -12.51
N TYR A 279 9.96 -3.32 -11.76
CA TYR A 279 10.62 -4.59 -12.09
C TYR A 279 10.08 -5.22 -13.38
N ARG A 280 8.82 -4.95 -13.71
CA ARG A 280 8.17 -5.45 -14.91
C ARG A 280 7.16 -4.44 -15.43
N ARG A 281 7.03 -4.36 -16.75
CA ARG A 281 6.06 -3.48 -17.42
C ARG A 281 5.46 -4.18 -18.64
N VAL A 282 4.15 -4.20 -18.71
CA VAL A 282 3.40 -4.65 -19.90
C VAL A 282 2.88 -3.43 -20.63
N VAL A 283 3.15 -3.35 -21.93
CA VAL A 283 2.75 -2.26 -22.83
C VAL A 283 1.92 -2.84 -23.95
N TYR A 284 0.76 -2.24 -24.19
CA TYR A 284 -0.12 -2.54 -25.31
C TYR A 284 -0.12 -1.38 -26.29
N ASP A 285 -0.04 -1.68 -27.58
CA ASP A 285 -0.02 -0.68 -28.66
C ASP A 285 -0.27 -1.33 -30.01
N GLU A 286 -0.54 -0.52 -31.04
CA GLU A 286 -0.70 -1.01 -32.41
C GLU A 286 0.64 -1.43 -33.04
N PRO A 287 0.70 -2.50 -33.86
CA PRO A 287 1.93 -2.93 -34.52
C PRO A 287 2.59 -1.81 -35.33
N GLY A 288 3.88 -1.57 -35.06
CA GLY A 288 4.68 -0.51 -35.69
C GLY A 288 4.58 0.86 -35.02
N GLN A 289 3.70 1.03 -34.03
CA GLN A 289 3.65 2.26 -33.25
C GLN A 289 4.96 2.43 -32.45
N ALA A 290 5.50 3.64 -32.46
CA ALA A 290 6.62 4.01 -31.60
C ALA A 290 6.08 4.62 -30.29
N GLY A 291 6.70 4.26 -29.17
CA GLY A 291 6.39 4.85 -27.87
C GLY A 291 7.61 4.93 -26.97
N GLU A 292 7.40 5.50 -25.79
CA GLU A 292 8.44 5.67 -24.77
C GLU A 292 7.86 5.30 -23.40
N LEU A 293 8.65 4.60 -22.60
CA LEU A 293 8.36 4.25 -21.22
C LEU A 293 9.52 4.74 -20.34
N THR A 294 9.20 5.08 -19.09
CA THR A 294 10.19 5.53 -18.12
C THR A 294 10.37 4.48 -17.03
N LEU A 295 11.62 4.07 -16.83
CA LEU A 295 12.08 3.35 -15.65
C LEU A 295 12.74 4.34 -14.69
N GLN A 296 12.99 3.95 -13.44
CA GLN A 296 13.69 4.72 -12.43
C GLN A 296 14.93 3.95 -12.00
N ALA A 297 16.10 4.56 -12.18
CA ALA A 297 17.35 4.04 -11.66
C ALA A 297 17.61 4.63 -10.26
N HIS A 298 18.01 3.78 -9.32
CA HIS A 298 18.18 4.18 -7.92
C HIS A 298 19.59 3.87 -7.45
N ASN A 299 20.22 4.82 -6.76
CA ASN A 299 21.41 4.59 -5.96
C ASN A 299 21.03 4.56 -4.48
N ASN A 300 20.85 3.35 -3.94
CA ASN A 300 20.50 3.17 -2.52
C ASN A 300 21.73 3.19 -1.58
N ALA A 301 22.94 3.35 -2.13
CA ALA A 301 24.13 3.53 -1.33
C ALA A 301 24.22 4.97 -0.77
N THR A 302 25.11 5.17 0.20
CA THR A 302 25.37 6.48 0.82
C THR A 302 26.42 7.32 0.07
N HIS A 303 26.95 6.80 -1.03
CA HIS A 303 28.03 7.41 -1.80
C HIS A 303 27.69 7.39 -3.30
N GLU A 304 28.41 8.20 -4.07
CA GLU A 304 28.24 8.28 -5.52
C GLU A 304 28.57 6.93 -6.18
N ARG A 305 27.73 6.49 -7.12
CA ARG A 305 27.92 5.25 -7.88
C ARG A 305 27.63 5.46 -9.36
N ARG A 306 28.34 4.69 -10.18
CA ARG A 306 28.10 4.61 -11.62
C ARG A 306 27.31 3.35 -11.94
N LEU A 307 26.20 3.51 -12.68
CA LEU A 307 25.34 2.43 -13.13
C LEU A 307 25.39 2.34 -14.66
N ASP A 308 25.64 1.14 -15.15
CA ASP A 308 25.73 0.78 -16.56
C ASP A 308 24.45 0.04 -16.99
N PHE A 309 23.88 0.43 -18.14
CA PHE A 309 22.63 -0.13 -18.66
C PHE A 309 22.80 -0.77 -20.04
N THR A 310 22.26 -1.98 -20.17
CA THR A 310 22.22 -2.71 -21.43
C THR A 310 20.81 -3.22 -21.72
N VAL A 311 20.58 -3.56 -22.98
CA VAL A 311 19.30 -4.07 -23.46
C VAL A 311 19.48 -5.48 -24.00
N GLU A 312 18.58 -6.38 -23.61
CA GLU A 312 18.55 -7.78 -24.02
C GLU A 312 17.15 -8.11 -24.58
N ALA A 313 17.04 -9.03 -25.53
CA ALA A 313 15.75 -9.50 -26.06
C ALA A 313 15.81 -10.99 -26.40
N ASP A 314 14.67 -11.67 -26.29
CA ASP A 314 14.57 -13.12 -26.54
C ASP A 314 14.53 -13.49 -28.04
N GLY A 315 14.71 -12.51 -28.95
CA GLY A 315 14.66 -12.71 -30.41
C GLY A 315 15.74 -11.94 -31.20
N ASP A 316 15.78 -12.16 -32.52
CA ASP A 316 16.85 -11.66 -33.43
C ASP A 316 16.99 -10.13 -33.48
N ARG A 317 15.94 -9.40 -33.10
CA ARG A 317 15.93 -7.94 -33.04
C ARG A 317 15.36 -7.49 -31.72
N CYS A 318 16.09 -6.62 -31.04
CA CYS A 318 15.57 -5.98 -29.84
C CYS A 318 14.51 -4.93 -30.22
N PRO A 319 13.29 -5.00 -29.66
CA PRO A 319 12.22 -4.05 -29.97
C PRO A 319 12.27 -2.76 -29.14
N ILE A 320 13.26 -2.64 -28.24
CA ILE A 320 13.47 -1.47 -27.39
C ILE A 320 14.88 -0.91 -27.57
N GLU A 321 15.04 0.38 -27.30
CA GLU A 321 16.32 1.07 -27.26
C GLU A 321 16.39 2.02 -26.06
N LEU A 322 17.58 2.20 -25.50
CA LEU A 322 17.85 3.25 -24.52
C LEU A 322 18.20 4.54 -25.25
N THR A 323 17.87 5.67 -24.64
CA THR A 323 18.43 6.94 -25.10
C THR A 323 19.94 6.97 -24.88
N ALA A 324 20.69 7.71 -25.70
CA ALA A 324 22.16 7.75 -25.62
C ALA A 324 22.68 8.14 -24.22
N ALA A 325 21.94 9.01 -23.50
CA ALA A 325 22.29 9.46 -22.15
C ALA A 325 21.96 8.43 -21.05
N ALA A 326 21.22 7.37 -21.36
CA ALA A 326 20.77 6.38 -20.40
C ALA A 326 21.70 5.15 -20.27
N HIS A 327 22.71 4.99 -21.12
CA HIS A 327 23.59 3.82 -21.10
C HIS A 327 24.55 3.78 -19.91
N GLU A 328 24.97 4.95 -19.41
CA GLU A 328 25.83 5.09 -18.25
C GLU A 328 25.37 6.32 -17.49
N VAL A 329 25.07 6.17 -16.20
CA VAL A 329 24.66 7.27 -15.34
C VAL A 329 25.45 7.24 -14.04
N THR A 330 25.83 8.42 -13.54
CA THR A 330 26.46 8.56 -12.23
C THR A 330 25.48 9.26 -11.31
N LEU A 331 25.24 8.67 -10.14
CA LEU A 331 24.24 9.11 -9.18
C LEU A 331 24.86 9.33 -7.81
N ASP A 332 24.53 10.45 -7.18
CA ASP A 332 24.83 10.69 -5.77
C ASP A 332 24.13 9.65 -4.88
N GLY A 333 24.65 9.45 -3.66
CA GLY A 333 24.02 8.54 -2.69
C GLY A 333 22.58 8.94 -2.37
N GLY A 334 21.65 7.97 -2.41
CA GLY A 334 20.22 8.18 -2.20
C GLY A 334 19.47 8.83 -3.37
N GLN A 335 20.14 9.09 -4.50
CA GLN A 335 19.52 9.69 -5.67
C GLN A 335 18.77 8.64 -6.51
N ALA A 336 17.69 9.07 -7.16
CA ALA A 336 17.06 8.33 -8.24
C ALA A 336 16.81 9.24 -9.46
N ILE A 337 16.89 8.67 -10.66
CA ILE A 337 16.65 9.40 -11.92
C ILE A 337 15.79 8.57 -12.89
N PRO A 338 15.03 9.23 -13.78
CA PRO A 338 14.33 8.55 -14.86
C PRO A 338 15.30 8.01 -15.93
N ILE A 339 14.99 6.83 -16.44
CA ILE A 339 15.65 6.16 -17.56
C ILE A 339 14.61 5.95 -18.67
N ALA A 340 14.73 6.71 -19.74
CA ALA A 340 13.84 6.62 -20.90
C ALA A 340 14.20 5.43 -21.78
N VAL A 341 13.19 4.60 -22.07
CA VAL A 341 13.26 3.42 -22.93
C VAL A 341 12.27 3.63 -24.06
N ARG A 342 12.75 3.66 -25.29
CA ARG A 342 11.90 3.74 -26.48
C ARG A 342 11.59 2.36 -26.99
N TYR A 343 10.43 2.19 -27.58
CA TYR A 343 10.04 0.94 -28.22
C TYR A 343 9.40 1.21 -29.57
N ILE A 344 9.48 0.21 -30.45
CA ILE A 344 8.62 0.09 -31.62
C ILE A 344 7.83 -1.20 -31.44
N MET A 345 6.51 -1.09 -31.38
CA MET A 345 5.64 -2.24 -31.16
C MET A 345 5.86 -3.26 -32.29
N PRO A 346 6.29 -4.49 -31.98
CA PRO A 346 6.63 -5.45 -33.02
C PRO A 346 5.42 -5.91 -33.84
N GLN A 347 5.72 -6.48 -35.01
CA GLN A 347 4.73 -7.18 -35.83
C GLN A 347 4.59 -8.62 -35.34
N GLY A 348 3.40 -9.21 -35.53
CA GLY A 348 3.09 -10.59 -35.15
C GLY A 348 2.32 -10.69 -33.84
N GLU A 349 2.07 -11.92 -33.40
CA GLU A 349 1.44 -12.16 -32.10
C GLU A 349 2.50 -12.00 -31.00
N GLY A 350 2.19 -11.18 -29.99
CA GLY A 350 2.97 -11.06 -28.77
C GLY A 350 2.73 -12.22 -27.78
N PRO A 351 3.38 -12.21 -26.61
CA PRO A 351 4.24 -11.14 -26.11
C PRO A 351 5.63 -11.14 -26.73
N HIS A 352 6.18 -9.95 -26.95
CA HIS A 352 7.60 -9.74 -27.26
C HIS A 352 8.31 -9.22 -26.02
N ILE A 353 9.35 -9.94 -25.59
CA ILE A 353 10.01 -9.69 -24.31
C ILE A 353 11.40 -9.07 -24.54
N ALA A 354 11.65 -7.98 -23.85
CA ALA A 354 12.95 -7.35 -23.74
C ALA A 354 13.26 -7.02 -22.28
N ARG A 355 14.55 -6.87 -21.96
CA ARG A 355 15.03 -6.58 -20.61
C ARG A 355 15.97 -5.39 -20.64
N VAL A 356 15.80 -4.47 -19.72
CA VAL A 356 16.79 -3.43 -19.42
C VAL A 356 17.58 -3.91 -18.21
N ARG A 357 18.83 -4.29 -18.45
CA ARG A 357 19.75 -4.73 -17.41
C ARG A 357 20.48 -3.53 -16.82
N VAL A 358 20.66 -3.56 -15.51
CA VAL A 358 21.48 -2.59 -14.76
C VAL A 358 22.59 -3.33 -14.04
N THR A 359 23.79 -2.76 -14.08
CA THR A 359 24.97 -3.26 -13.38
C THR A 359 25.69 -2.08 -12.76
N ALA A 360 26.06 -2.18 -11.48
CA ALA A 360 26.83 -1.13 -10.83
C ALA A 360 28.33 -1.37 -11.02
N ALA A 361 29.08 -0.33 -11.38
CA ALA A 361 30.49 -0.46 -11.74
C ALA A 361 31.38 -0.93 -10.57
N ASP A 362 30.97 -0.66 -9.33
CA ASP A 362 31.63 -1.05 -8.08
C ASP A 362 31.21 -2.43 -7.57
N ALA A 363 30.16 -3.02 -8.15
CA ALA A 363 29.66 -4.37 -7.83
C ALA A 363 29.27 -5.12 -9.12
N PRO A 364 30.22 -5.38 -10.04
CA PRO A 364 29.92 -5.94 -11.36
C PRO A 364 29.36 -7.37 -11.31
N ASP A 365 29.57 -8.07 -10.21
CA ASP A 365 29.03 -9.42 -9.97
C ASP A 365 27.53 -9.40 -9.58
N ILE A 366 26.97 -8.21 -9.31
CA ILE A 366 25.54 -8.02 -9.05
C ILE A 366 24.92 -7.28 -10.22
N THR A 367 24.03 -7.98 -10.91
CA THR A 367 23.19 -7.43 -11.95
C THR A 367 21.74 -7.77 -11.66
N THR A 368 20.83 -6.91 -12.12
CA THR A 368 19.39 -7.19 -12.13
C THR A 368 18.77 -6.53 -13.36
N TYR A 369 17.48 -6.73 -13.60
CA TYR A 369 16.83 -6.18 -14.78
C TYR A 369 15.36 -5.83 -14.52
N SER A 370 14.85 -4.94 -15.37
CA SER A 370 13.42 -4.73 -15.57
C SER A 370 12.97 -5.41 -16.85
N THR A 371 11.89 -6.20 -16.79
CA THR A 371 11.30 -6.85 -17.98
C THR A 371 10.27 -5.94 -18.62
N ILE A 372 10.42 -5.67 -19.92
CA ILE A 372 9.44 -4.98 -20.76
C ILE A 372 8.76 -6.02 -21.66
N ILE A 373 7.44 -6.09 -21.55
CA ILE A 373 6.58 -7.00 -22.30
C ILE A 373 5.76 -6.15 -23.27
N LEU A 374 6.06 -6.24 -24.56
CA LEU A 374 5.32 -5.56 -25.61
C LEU A 374 4.27 -6.51 -26.19
N GLN A 375 3.01 -6.13 -26.08
CA GLN A 375 1.86 -6.91 -26.53
C GLN A 375 1.10 -6.12 -27.61
N PRO A 376 1.21 -6.51 -28.90
CA PRO A 376 0.47 -5.83 -29.94
C PRO A 376 -1.05 -5.95 -29.75
N GLY A 377 -1.77 -4.85 -29.95
CA GLY A 377 -3.22 -4.72 -29.79
C GLY A 377 -3.63 -3.84 -28.61
N GLN A 378 -4.93 -3.88 -28.28
CA GLN A 378 -5.52 -3.05 -27.24
C GLN A 378 -5.39 -3.67 -25.83
N ALA A 379 -5.11 -2.85 -24.82
CA ALA A 379 -5.02 -3.28 -23.42
C ALA A 379 -6.38 -3.80 -22.89
N PRO A 380 -6.42 -4.88 -22.09
CA PRO A 380 -7.63 -5.27 -21.38
C PRO A 380 -8.22 -4.17 -20.48
N ALA A 381 -7.39 -3.25 -19.99
CA ALA A 381 -7.80 -2.11 -19.16
C ALA A 381 -8.80 -1.15 -19.83
N SER A 382 -8.80 -1.04 -21.17
CA SER A 382 -9.62 -0.06 -21.90
C SER A 382 -11.08 -0.47 -22.08
N ARG A 383 -11.45 -1.69 -21.69
CA ARG A 383 -12.79 -2.26 -21.80
C ARG A 383 -13.38 -2.57 -20.42
N PRO A 384 -14.71 -2.77 -20.30
CA PRO A 384 -15.31 -3.29 -19.08
C PRO A 384 -14.61 -4.57 -18.62
N LEU A 385 -14.29 -4.63 -17.33
CA LEU A 385 -13.63 -5.75 -16.68
C LEU A 385 -14.65 -6.69 -16.03
N ASP A 386 -14.30 -7.97 -15.99
CA ASP A 386 -15.00 -8.95 -15.16
C ASP A 386 -14.65 -8.69 -13.69
N MET A 387 -15.69 -8.47 -12.88
CA MET A 387 -15.54 -8.22 -11.45
C MET A 387 -15.73 -9.52 -10.64
N PRO A 388 -14.96 -9.71 -9.55
CA PRO A 388 -13.96 -8.78 -9.01
C PRO A 388 -12.61 -8.82 -9.75
N ILE A 389 -11.85 -7.72 -9.65
CA ILE A 389 -10.42 -7.71 -9.94
C ILE A 389 -9.70 -8.52 -8.85
N GLU A 390 -9.12 -9.65 -9.23
CA GLU A 390 -8.29 -10.49 -8.37
C GLU A 390 -6.83 -10.04 -8.46
N LEU A 391 -6.37 -9.22 -7.51
CA LEU A 391 -4.96 -8.83 -7.47
C LEU A 391 -4.10 -10.05 -7.16
N LYS A 392 -2.98 -10.20 -7.86
CA LYS A 392 -2.03 -11.31 -7.65
C LYS A 392 -0.75 -10.80 -6.98
N PRO A 393 -0.08 -11.62 -6.15
CA PRO A 393 1.25 -11.27 -5.65
C PRO A 393 2.17 -10.83 -6.79
N TYR A 394 2.73 -9.63 -6.69
CA TYR A 394 3.67 -9.08 -7.68
C TYR A 394 3.13 -8.93 -9.13
N ALA A 395 1.82 -9.07 -9.35
CA ALA A 395 1.17 -8.80 -10.63
C ALA A 395 -0.15 -8.06 -10.39
N HIS A 396 -0.11 -6.75 -10.57
CA HIS A 396 -1.17 -5.81 -10.22
C HIS A 396 -1.87 -5.33 -11.50
N GLU A 397 -2.33 -4.09 -11.57
CA GLU A 397 -3.15 -3.58 -12.66
C GLU A 397 -2.40 -3.57 -14.00
N ASN A 398 -1.12 -3.18 -14.01
CA ASN A 398 -0.32 -3.18 -15.23
C ASN A 398 -0.05 -4.61 -15.74
N GLU A 399 0.50 -5.48 -14.89
CA GLU A 399 0.90 -6.83 -15.34
C GLU A 399 -0.29 -7.72 -15.74
N GLN A 400 -1.48 -7.43 -15.20
CA GLN A 400 -2.69 -8.22 -15.50
C GLN A 400 -3.54 -7.62 -16.62
N PHE A 401 -3.59 -6.28 -16.76
CA PHE A 401 -4.54 -5.60 -17.65
C PHE A 401 -3.90 -4.60 -18.61
N GLY A 402 -2.57 -4.43 -18.58
CA GLY A 402 -1.88 -3.44 -19.41
C GLY A 402 -2.18 -2.00 -19.02
N TYR A 403 -2.64 -1.77 -17.79
CA TYR A 403 -2.99 -0.44 -17.32
C TYR A 403 -1.75 0.46 -17.21
N LEU A 404 -1.74 1.51 -18.02
CA LEU A 404 -0.69 2.52 -18.11
C LEU A 404 -1.36 3.89 -18.24
N PRO A 405 -1.76 4.52 -17.12
CA PRO A 405 -2.40 5.82 -17.16
C PRO A 405 -1.42 6.89 -17.65
N ASP A 406 -1.89 7.76 -18.54
CA ASP A 406 -1.19 8.94 -19.06
C ASP A 406 -1.61 10.24 -18.34
N TYR A 407 -2.27 10.08 -17.19
CA TYR A 407 -2.73 11.15 -16.31
C TYR A 407 -2.16 11.00 -14.90
N PRO A 408 -2.11 12.08 -14.09
CA PRO A 408 -1.62 12.01 -12.72
C PRO A 408 -2.46 11.05 -11.87
N ILE A 409 -1.82 10.09 -11.20
CA ILE A 409 -2.53 9.05 -10.44
C ILE A 409 -2.30 9.08 -8.94
N GLU A 410 -1.57 10.07 -8.43
CA GLU A 410 -1.24 10.18 -6.99
C GLU A 410 -2.50 10.27 -6.12
N HIS A 411 -3.57 10.86 -6.64
CA HIS A 411 -4.82 11.11 -5.94
C HIS A 411 -6.04 10.98 -6.86
N GLN A 412 -7.23 11.02 -6.26
CA GLN A 412 -8.53 10.89 -6.92
C GLN A 412 -8.93 12.16 -7.72
N PRO A 413 -9.68 12.01 -8.82
CA PRO A 413 -10.18 13.14 -9.60
C PRO A 413 -11.37 13.83 -8.92
N TYR A 414 -11.42 15.15 -9.05
CA TYR A 414 -12.57 16.00 -8.79
C TYR A 414 -12.92 16.80 -10.04
N PHE A 415 -14.17 17.22 -10.14
CA PHE A 415 -14.68 17.87 -11.34
C PHE A 415 -15.33 19.20 -10.97
N ASP A 416 -14.95 20.26 -11.68
CA ASP A 416 -15.59 21.57 -11.50
C ASP A 416 -17.01 21.60 -12.09
N ALA A 417 -17.70 22.74 -11.99
CA ALA A 417 -19.06 22.92 -12.50
C ALA A 417 -19.16 22.75 -14.04
N GLN A 418 -18.06 22.81 -14.78
CA GLN A 418 -18.01 22.52 -16.22
C GLN A 418 -17.54 21.10 -16.52
N ASN A 419 -17.47 20.24 -15.51
CA ASN A 419 -17.00 18.86 -15.58
C ASN A 419 -15.54 18.70 -16.04
N ARG A 420 -14.69 19.71 -15.83
CA ARG A 420 -13.26 19.60 -16.12
C ARG A 420 -12.55 18.88 -14.98
N PRO A 421 -11.65 17.91 -15.25
CA PRO A 421 -11.01 17.12 -14.21
C PRO A 421 -9.83 17.83 -13.57
N TYR A 422 -9.76 17.77 -12.24
CA TYR A 422 -8.65 18.23 -11.41
C TYR A 422 -8.19 17.13 -10.46
N MET A 423 -6.89 16.99 -10.31
CA MET A 423 -6.28 16.05 -9.37
C MET A 423 -5.17 16.74 -8.58
N ARG A 424 -4.97 16.33 -7.34
CA ARG A 424 -3.75 16.71 -6.62
C ARG A 424 -2.59 15.92 -7.22
N ALA A 425 -1.51 16.60 -7.57
CA ALA A 425 -0.31 16.00 -8.15
C ALA A 425 0.93 16.76 -7.65
N GLY A 426 1.95 16.01 -7.19
CA GLY A 426 3.15 16.55 -6.59
C GLY A 426 2.86 17.54 -5.46
N ALA A 427 3.40 18.74 -5.58
CA ALA A 427 3.18 19.86 -4.66
C ALA A 427 2.05 20.80 -5.11
N GLY A 428 1.13 20.32 -5.94
CA GLY A 428 0.22 21.15 -6.73
C GLY A 428 -1.11 20.48 -7.06
N ILE A 429 -1.72 21.00 -8.13
CA ILE A 429 -2.85 20.38 -8.82
C ILE A 429 -2.54 20.21 -10.30
N ALA A 430 -3.16 19.22 -10.92
CA ALA A 430 -3.11 18.99 -12.35
C ALA A 430 -4.52 19.06 -12.94
N THR A 431 -4.62 19.59 -14.16
CA THR A 431 -5.87 19.65 -14.93
C THR A 431 -5.57 19.50 -16.41
N TRP A 432 -6.54 19.01 -17.17
CA TRP A 432 -6.44 18.95 -18.62
C TRP A 432 -6.55 20.35 -19.24
N ARG A 433 -5.55 20.76 -20.01
CA ARG A 433 -5.49 22.04 -20.74
C ARG A 433 -4.76 21.86 -22.05
N ASP A 434 -5.28 22.45 -23.12
CA ASP A 434 -4.64 22.46 -24.44
C ASP A 434 -4.23 21.07 -24.96
N GLY A 435 -5.02 20.03 -24.65
CA GLY A 435 -4.77 18.66 -25.09
C GLY A 435 -3.71 17.89 -24.30
N GLN A 436 -3.36 18.35 -23.10
CA GLN A 436 -2.41 17.66 -22.22
C GLN A 436 -2.72 17.93 -20.73
N TRP A 437 -2.19 17.09 -19.84
CA TRP A 437 -2.22 17.36 -18.40
C TRP A 437 -1.19 18.44 -18.05
N ALA A 438 -1.68 19.52 -17.43
CA ALA A 438 -0.84 20.62 -16.98
C ALA A 438 -0.83 20.69 -15.45
N GLU A 439 0.36 20.58 -14.86
CA GLU A 439 0.57 20.73 -13.42
C GLU A 439 0.83 22.20 -13.04
N THR A 440 0.21 22.64 -11.96
CA THR A 440 0.47 23.93 -11.32
C THR A 440 0.93 23.69 -9.89
N ARG A 441 2.21 23.98 -9.62
CA ARG A 441 2.82 23.89 -8.28
C ARG A 441 2.35 25.07 -7.44
N VAL A 442 1.74 24.81 -6.27
CA VAL A 442 1.07 25.88 -5.52
C VAL A 442 2.01 27.01 -5.09
N ASN A 443 3.23 26.66 -4.65
CA ASN A 443 4.19 27.66 -4.15
C ASN A 443 4.73 28.57 -5.26
N ASP A 444 4.78 28.09 -6.50
CA ASP A 444 5.26 28.86 -7.65
C ASP A 444 4.13 29.75 -8.23
N ALA A 445 2.87 29.42 -7.92
CA ALA A 445 1.67 30.10 -8.40
C ALA A 445 1.05 31.08 -7.39
N ILE A 446 1.67 31.30 -6.22
CA ILE A 446 1.19 32.31 -5.26
C ILE A 446 1.45 33.72 -5.80
N VAL A 447 0.39 34.54 -5.94
CA VAL A 447 0.50 35.90 -6.51
C VAL A 447 0.34 37.04 -5.50
N ASP A 448 -0.30 36.81 -4.35
CA ASP A 448 -0.50 37.82 -3.30
C ASP A 448 -0.38 37.17 -1.92
N ARG A 449 0.79 37.29 -1.29
CA ARG A 449 1.12 36.59 -0.05
C ARG A 449 0.93 37.52 1.16
N PRO A 450 0.03 37.20 2.10
CA PRO A 450 -0.09 37.89 3.38
C PRO A 450 1.18 37.75 4.25
N GLU A 451 1.48 38.77 5.05
CA GLU A 451 2.62 38.83 5.98
C GLU A 451 2.68 37.64 6.95
N VAL A 452 1.52 37.13 7.39
CA VAL A 452 1.46 35.95 8.29
C VAL A 452 2.06 34.67 7.68
N PHE A 453 2.20 34.63 6.35
CA PHE A 453 2.79 33.52 5.60
C PHE A 453 4.14 33.88 4.96
N GLU A 454 4.76 34.98 5.36
CA GLU A 454 6.09 35.36 4.88
C GLU A 454 7.10 34.22 5.12
N ASP A 455 7.98 34.01 4.14
CA ASP A 455 9.04 32.98 4.11
C ASP A 455 8.61 31.49 4.25
N GLY A 456 7.31 31.20 4.40
CA GLY A 456 6.80 29.83 4.55
C GLY A 456 6.53 29.12 3.23
N ALA A 457 6.58 27.78 3.24
CA ALA A 457 6.11 26.97 2.12
C ALA A 457 4.70 26.42 2.41
N PHE A 458 3.80 26.54 1.44
CA PHE A 458 2.47 25.94 1.54
C PHE A 458 2.52 24.45 1.25
N SER A 459 1.86 23.66 2.10
CA SER A 459 1.65 22.22 1.90
C SER A 459 0.16 21.91 1.96
N LEU A 460 -0.36 21.24 0.93
CA LEU A 460 -1.77 20.85 0.84
C LEU A 460 -2.13 19.84 1.94
N SER A 461 -3.11 20.18 2.78
CA SER A 461 -3.43 19.43 4.00
C SER A 461 -4.46 18.31 3.80
N THR A 462 -5.12 18.27 2.65
CA THR A 462 -6.06 17.21 2.26
C THR A 462 -5.83 16.81 0.79
N THR A 463 -6.46 15.73 0.36
CA THR A 463 -6.50 15.31 -1.05
C THR A 463 -7.76 15.81 -1.76
N LYS A 464 -8.70 16.45 -1.05
CA LYS A 464 -9.91 17.03 -1.63
C LYS A 464 -9.62 18.35 -2.36
N ILE A 465 -10.27 18.55 -3.49
CA ILE A 465 -10.33 19.82 -4.22
C ILE A 465 -11.80 20.23 -4.24
N ALA A 466 -12.08 21.48 -3.88
CA ALA A 466 -13.44 21.99 -3.83
C ALA A 466 -13.64 23.12 -4.85
N PHE A 467 -14.89 23.27 -5.28
CA PHE A 467 -15.30 24.22 -6.30
C PHE A 467 -16.55 24.98 -5.87
N ASP A 468 -16.74 26.15 -6.46
CA ASP A 468 -18.04 26.83 -6.49
C ASP A 468 -18.60 26.88 -7.92
N ALA A 469 -19.85 27.30 -8.05
CA ALA A 469 -20.55 27.41 -9.33
C ALA A 469 -19.92 28.44 -10.29
N ASP A 470 -19.17 29.41 -9.77
CA ASP A 470 -18.49 30.45 -10.55
C ASP A 470 -17.10 30.00 -11.06
N GLY A 471 -16.68 28.77 -10.72
CA GLY A 471 -15.41 28.17 -11.16
C GLY A 471 -14.22 28.48 -10.25
N GLY A 472 -14.47 29.01 -9.05
CA GLY A 472 -13.46 29.15 -8.00
C GLY A 472 -12.95 27.80 -7.53
N ILE A 473 -11.63 27.69 -7.31
CA ILE A 473 -10.97 26.48 -6.80
C ILE A 473 -10.42 26.75 -5.40
N TYR A 474 -10.69 25.84 -4.47
CA TYR A 474 -10.33 25.96 -3.05
C TYR A 474 -9.51 24.77 -2.58
N LEU A 475 -8.32 25.05 -2.04
CA LEU A 475 -7.38 24.03 -1.54
C LEU A 475 -7.01 24.31 -0.07
N PRO A 476 -7.40 23.45 0.87
CA PRO A 476 -6.90 23.53 2.24
C PRO A 476 -5.39 23.26 2.30
N ALA A 477 -4.67 24.15 2.96
CA ALA A 477 -3.22 24.09 3.08
C ALA A 477 -2.75 24.41 4.51
N THR A 478 -1.45 24.19 4.72
CA THR A 478 -0.74 24.60 5.93
C THR A 478 0.52 25.36 5.55
N CYS A 479 0.84 26.39 6.33
CA CYS A 479 2.05 27.21 6.21
C CYS A 479 2.38 27.79 7.59
N ASN A 480 3.64 27.72 8.01
CA ASN A 480 4.11 28.25 9.31
C ASN A 480 3.25 27.82 10.52
N ASP A 481 2.90 26.52 10.56
CA ASP A 481 2.01 25.90 11.57
C ASP A 481 0.60 26.51 11.68
N ARG A 482 0.12 27.16 10.62
CA ARG A 482 -1.24 27.70 10.49
C ARG A 482 -2.00 26.97 9.39
N ASN A 483 -3.32 26.93 9.50
CA ASN A 483 -4.17 26.55 8.37
C ASN A 483 -4.34 27.75 7.41
N ALA A 484 -4.38 27.45 6.12
CA ALA A 484 -4.68 28.41 5.07
C ALA A 484 -5.70 27.82 4.09
N MET A 485 -6.48 28.68 3.45
CA MET A 485 -7.27 28.34 2.27
C MET A 485 -6.61 28.98 1.05
N LEU A 486 -6.16 28.17 0.09
CA LEU A 486 -5.69 28.69 -1.19
C LEU A 486 -6.89 28.82 -2.13
N TYR A 487 -7.09 30.00 -2.69
CA TYR A 487 -8.16 30.29 -3.63
C TYR A 487 -7.59 30.62 -5.01
N SER A 488 -8.20 30.06 -6.05
CA SER A 488 -7.86 30.33 -7.44
C SER A 488 -9.13 30.70 -8.22
N PRO A 489 -9.22 31.92 -8.79
CA PRO A 489 -10.32 32.34 -9.66
C PRO A 489 -10.12 32.01 -11.15
N ASP A 490 -8.93 31.53 -11.54
CA ASP A 490 -8.49 31.45 -12.94
C ASP A 490 -8.27 30.01 -13.40
N GLY A 491 -9.06 29.08 -12.85
CA GLY A 491 -9.00 27.67 -13.20
C GLY A 491 -7.76 26.96 -12.67
N GLY A 492 -7.04 27.52 -11.70
CA GLY A 492 -5.89 26.90 -11.03
C GLY A 492 -4.56 27.32 -11.63
N LEU A 493 -4.46 28.53 -12.19
CA LEU A 493 -3.22 29.08 -12.74
C LEU A 493 -2.48 29.92 -11.70
N SER A 494 -3.22 30.65 -10.87
CA SER A 494 -2.68 31.43 -9.75
C SER A 494 -3.49 31.24 -8.48
N PHE A 495 -2.82 31.36 -7.33
CA PHE A 495 -3.43 31.17 -6.03
C PHE A 495 -3.19 32.36 -5.10
N VAL A 496 -4.23 32.70 -4.35
CA VAL A 496 -4.17 33.66 -3.25
C VAL A 496 -4.45 32.91 -1.94
N PRO A 497 -3.50 32.89 -0.98
CA PRO A 497 -3.68 32.27 0.32
C PRO A 497 -4.44 33.18 1.29
N PHE A 498 -5.40 32.60 2.01
CA PHE A 498 -6.16 33.25 3.08
C PHE A 498 -5.92 32.52 4.40
N GLU A 499 -5.66 33.25 5.47
CA GLU A 499 -5.51 32.64 6.81
C GLU A 499 -6.85 32.10 7.30
N VAL A 500 -6.83 30.87 7.83
CA VAL A 500 -7.95 30.30 8.57
C VAL A 500 -7.74 30.64 10.05
N PRO A 501 -8.59 31.48 10.67
CA PRO A 501 -8.38 31.95 12.04
C PRO A 501 -8.30 30.83 13.08
N GLY A 502 -7.42 30.99 14.08
CA GLY A 502 -7.28 30.07 15.21
C GLY A 502 -6.17 29.02 15.05
N GLN A 503 -6.10 28.11 16.02
CA GLN A 503 -5.07 27.07 16.05
C GLN A 503 -5.26 26.04 14.93
N ARG A 504 -4.15 25.52 14.41
CA ARG A 504 -4.17 24.54 13.34
C ARG A 504 -4.89 23.24 13.74
N GLY A 505 -5.61 22.67 12.78
CA GLY A 505 -6.23 21.35 12.85
C GLY A 505 -6.31 20.68 11.47
N SER A 506 -6.86 19.47 11.45
CA SER A 506 -7.19 18.77 10.20
C SER A 506 -8.43 19.42 9.59
N ILE A 507 -8.46 19.62 8.26
CA ILE A 507 -9.60 20.23 7.56
C ILE A 507 -10.28 19.20 6.66
N ASP A 508 -11.61 19.17 6.70
CA ASP A 508 -12.43 18.59 5.65
C ASP A 508 -13.23 19.71 4.97
N ILE A 509 -13.23 19.76 3.64
CA ILE A 509 -13.88 20.81 2.84
C ILE A 509 -14.99 20.19 2.00
N GLU A 510 -16.10 20.93 1.84
CA GLU A 510 -17.19 20.50 0.95
C GLU A 510 -16.68 20.35 -0.47
N GLN A 511 -16.67 19.11 -0.94
CA GLN A 511 -16.48 18.75 -2.33
C GLN A 511 -17.80 18.30 -2.94
N PHE A 512 -17.89 18.34 -4.28
CA PHE A 512 -19.04 17.79 -4.98
C PHE A 512 -19.16 16.28 -4.72
N SER A 513 -20.28 15.87 -4.15
CA SER A 513 -20.62 14.47 -3.87
C SER A 513 -21.99 14.07 -4.43
N GLY A 514 -22.56 14.90 -5.30
CA GLY A 514 -23.93 14.79 -5.82
C GLY A 514 -24.55 16.17 -5.95
N HIS A 515 -25.78 16.36 -5.48
CA HIS A 515 -26.57 17.57 -5.76
C HIS A 515 -26.21 18.81 -4.90
N ASN A 516 -24.92 18.99 -4.58
CA ASN A 516 -24.41 19.96 -3.61
C ASN A 516 -23.34 20.92 -4.19
N MET A 517 -23.45 21.33 -5.45
CA MET A 517 -22.56 22.37 -5.99
C MET A 517 -22.82 23.72 -5.28
N PRO A 518 -21.86 24.30 -4.55
CA PRO A 518 -22.06 25.56 -3.83
C PRO A 518 -22.19 26.75 -4.78
N GLU A 519 -23.12 27.68 -4.49
CA GLU A 519 -23.26 28.94 -5.26
C GLU A 519 -22.10 29.92 -5.03
N GLY A 520 -21.29 29.72 -3.99
CA GLY A 520 -20.15 30.54 -3.64
C GLY A 520 -19.12 29.71 -2.86
N PRO A 521 -18.20 30.33 -2.11
CA PRO A 521 -17.12 29.61 -1.45
C PRO A 521 -17.61 28.39 -0.63
N PRO A 522 -17.03 27.21 -0.83
CA PRO A 522 -17.44 25.99 -0.15
C PRO A 522 -17.19 26.11 1.36
N PRO A 523 -18.16 25.72 2.21
CA PRO A 523 -17.93 25.60 3.63
C PRO A 523 -16.97 24.46 3.94
N PHE A 524 -16.32 24.54 5.09
CA PHE A 524 -15.37 23.53 5.55
C PHE A 524 -15.40 23.41 7.07
N VAL A 525 -14.91 22.29 7.57
CA VAL A 525 -14.79 22.03 9.00
C VAL A 525 -13.33 21.83 9.41
N ARG A 526 -13.01 22.20 10.65
CA ARG A 526 -11.71 21.94 11.27
C ARG A 526 -11.88 21.02 12.48
N PHE A 527 -11.08 19.96 12.50
CA PHE A 527 -10.92 19.04 13.63
C PHE A 527 -9.62 19.38 14.35
N ARG A 528 -9.73 19.93 15.56
CA ARG A 528 -8.57 20.28 16.38
C ARG A 528 -8.48 19.35 17.57
N ARG A 529 -7.51 18.43 17.54
CA ARG A 529 -7.27 17.48 18.64
C ARG A 529 -6.88 18.22 19.91
N THR A 530 -7.70 18.08 20.95
CA THR A 530 -7.49 18.65 22.29
C THR A 530 -6.93 17.61 23.24
N GLU A 531 -7.27 16.34 23.06
CA GLU A 531 -6.81 15.24 23.91
C GLU A 531 -6.52 13.97 23.10
N LYS A 532 -5.52 13.20 23.55
CA LYS A 532 -5.28 11.84 23.10
C LYS A 532 -5.37 10.90 24.29
N ASP A 533 -6.23 9.90 24.20
CA ASP A 533 -6.38 8.90 25.26
C ASP A 533 -5.12 8.00 25.31
N PRO A 534 -4.47 7.84 26.48
CA PRO A 534 -3.27 7.03 26.61
C PRO A 534 -3.56 5.52 26.62
N ASN A 535 -4.78 5.11 26.97
CA ASN A 535 -5.16 3.70 27.14
C ASN A 535 -6.02 3.18 25.98
N LEU A 536 -6.81 4.07 25.36
CA LEU A 536 -7.62 3.74 24.19
C LEU A 536 -6.99 4.30 22.92
N LYS A 537 -6.21 3.44 22.27
CA LYS A 537 -5.41 3.76 21.09
C LYS A 537 -6.17 4.51 19.97
N TRP A 538 -7.44 4.21 19.73
CA TRP A 538 -8.23 4.85 18.67
C TRP A 538 -9.06 6.04 19.12
N ARG A 539 -9.07 6.34 20.43
CA ARG A 539 -9.82 7.46 20.99
C ARG A 539 -8.98 8.74 20.93
N SER A 540 -9.60 9.82 20.51
CA SER A 540 -9.13 11.19 20.64
C SER A 540 -10.31 12.10 20.85
N VAL A 541 -10.09 13.21 21.53
CA VAL A 541 -11.09 14.27 21.72
C VAL A 541 -10.65 15.46 20.88
N ASN A 542 -11.58 16.02 20.11
CA ASN A 542 -11.32 17.09 19.17
C ASN A 542 -12.44 18.14 19.26
N ASP A 543 -12.04 19.40 19.20
CA ASP A 543 -12.97 20.47 18.89
C ASP A 543 -13.31 20.41 17.40
N LEU A 544 -14.60 20.49 17.08
CA LEU A 544 -15.11 20.56 15.70
C LEU A 544 -15.72 21.93 15.45
N GLU A 545 -15.21 22.61 14.43
CA GLU A 545 -15.57 23.97 14.08
C GLU A 545 -15.98 24.04 12.61
N LEU A 546 -17.10 24.71 12.30
CA LEU A 546 -17.57 24.99 10.95
C LEU A 546 -17.14 26.41 10.53
N PHE A 547 -16.64 26.54 9.31
CA PHE A 547 -16.35 27.82 8.66
C PHE A 547 -17.25 28.01 7.45
N VAL A 548 -17.77 29.23 7.29
CA VAL A 548 -18.70 29.61 6.23
C VAL A 548 -18.13 30.80 5.47
N PRO A 549 -17.17 30.55 4.57
CA PRO A 549 -16.51 31.61 3.82
C PRO A 549 -17.47 32.31 2.86
N GLN A 550 -17.16 33.57 2.54
CA GLN A 550 -17.96 34.40 1.64
C GLN A 550 -17.06 35.20 0.69
N MET A 551 -17.58 35.52 -0.49
CA MET A 551 -16.98 36.52 -1.36
C MET A 551 -17.53 37.90 -1.00
N VAL A 552 -16.66 38.80 -0.57
CA VAL A 552 -16.99 40.21 -0.26
C VAL A 552 -16.08 41.10 -1.11
N ASP A 553 -16.67 41.96 -1.94
CA ASP A 553 -15.93 42.84 -2.85
C ASP A 553 -14.86 42.09 -3.69
N ASN A 554 -15.24 40.94 -4.25
CA ASN A 554 -14.37 40.02 -5.00
C ASN A 554 -13.16 39.47 -4.22
N LYS A 555 -13.23 39.42 -2.89
CA LYS A 555 -12.22 38.79 -2.03
C LYS A 555 -12.83 37.74 -1.14
N LEU A 556 -12.11 36.64 -0.95
CA LEU A 556 -12.49 35.60 -0.01
C LEU A 556 -12.35 36.11 1.43
N VAL A 557 -13.39 35.94 2.22
CA VAL A 557 -13.40 36.20 3.67
C VAL A 557 -13.77 34.90 4.37
N ILE A 558 -12.88 34.38 5.21
CA ILE A 558 -13.09 33.09 5.90
C ILE A 558 -14.11 33.20 7.04
N GLY A 559 -14.11 34.31 7.78
CA GLY A 559 -14.97 34.52 8.94
C GLY A 559 -14.50 33.77 10.20
N GLU A 560 -15.21 34.03 11.30
CA GLU A 560 -15.00 33.33 12.58
C GLU A 560 -15.67 31.94 12.57
N PRO A 561 -15.10 30.94 13.28
CA PRO A 561 -15.67 29.61 13.33
C PRO A 561 -16.98 29.55 14.13
N VAL A 562 -17.89 28.68 13.68
CA VAL A 562 -19.06 28.22 14.43
C VAL A 562 -18.69 26.92 15.15
N SER A 563 -18.71 26.92 16.49
CA SER A 563 -18.43 25.73 17.29
C SER A 563 -19.56 24.71 17.16
N LEU A 564 -19.25 23.48 16.71
CA LEU A 564 -20.21 22.38 16.58
C LEU A 564 -20.20 21.49 17.82
N THR A 565 -19.02 21.01 18.24
CA THR A 565 -18.83 20.19 19.44
C THR A 565 -17.40 20.30 19.95
N ARG A 566 -17.16 19.89 21.20
CA ARG A 566 -15.82 19.72 21.79
C ARG A 566 -15.42 18.26 21.96
N ASP A 567 -16.34 17.35 21.66
CA ASP A 567 -16.20 15.94 21.96
C ASP A 567 -16.00 15.10 20.69
N CYS A 568 -15.59 15.68 19.57
CA CYS A 568 -15.47 14.94 18.30
C CYS A 568 -14.35 13.87 18.35
N ILE A 569 -14.60 12.68 17.77
CA ILE A 569 -13.57 11.63 17.64
C ILE A 569 -12.40 12.01 16.71
N GLY A 570 -12.57 13.06 15.90
CA GLY A 570 -11.65 13.48 14.85
C GLY A 570 -12.12 13.02 13.47
N PHE A 571 -11.21 13.02 12.50
CA PHE A 571 -11.52 12.67 11.11
C PHE A 571 -10.55 11.61 10.58
N SER A 572 -11.08 10.44 10.24
CA SER A 572 -10.31 9.35 9.63
C SER A 572 -10.43 9.36 8.11
N GLY A 573 -9.64 10.20 7.44
CA GLY A 573 -9.65 10.38 5.99
C GLY A 573 -8.67 9.49 5.20
N HIS A 574 -7.95 8.56 5.84
CA HIS A 574 -6.91 7.79 5.14
C HIS A 574 -7.48 6.78 4.12
N SER A 575 -8.68 6.24 4.35
CA SER A 575 -9.43 5.33 3.47
C SER A 575 -10.89 5.77 3.41
N GLY A 576 -11.56 5.59 2.28
CA GLY A 576 -12.91 6.12 2.03
C GLY A 576 -12.92 7.63 1.75
N MET A 577 -12.24 8.41 2.60
CA MET A 577 -12.29 9.88 2.64
C MET A 577 -13.74 10.37 2.71
N PRO A 578 -14.43 10.10 3.82
CA PRO A 578 -15.82 10.46 3.98
C PRO A 578 -16.02 11.98 3.87
N SER A 579 -17.23 12.39 3.52
CA SER A 579 -17.65 13.81 3.58
C SER A 579 -18.22 14.10 4.96
N ALA A 580 -17.73 15.12 5.66
CA ALA A 580 -18.35 15.60 6.88
C ALA A 580 -19.46 16.63 6.61
N ILE A 581 -19.53 17.19 5.40
CA ILE A 581 -20.32 18.38 5.09
C ILE A 581 -20.96 18.33 3.69
N VAL A 582 -22.19 18.82 3.59
CA VAL A 582 -22.87 19.16 2.33
C VAL A 582 -23.73 20.40 2.52
N SER A 583 -23.94 21.19 1.47
CA SER A 583 -24.78 22.39 1.51
C SER A 583 -25.58 22.60 0.23
N ARG A 584 -26.70 23.30 0.37
CA ARG A 584 -27.53 23.78 -0.76
C ARG A 584 -28.31 25.02 -0.36
N GLY A 585 -28.25 26.06 -1.19
CA GLY A 585 -28.81 27.37 -0.85
C GLY A 585 -28.23 27.87 0.48
N ASP A 586 -29.10 28.26 1.41
CA ASP A 586 -28.67 28.76 2.71
C ASP A 586 -28.31 27.67 3.73
N LEU A 587 -28.62 26.40 3.45
CA LEU A 587 -28.50 25.32 4.44
C LEU A 587 -27.18 24.56 4.28
N ILE A 588 -26.47 24.40 5.39
CA ILE A 588 -25.24 23.60 5.51
C ILE A 588 -25.49 22.50 6.51
N HIS A 589 -25.32 21.24 6.12
CA HIS A 589 -25.44 20.09 7.00
C HIS A 589 -24.07 19.53 7.31
N VAL A 590 -23.79 19.31 8.61
CA VAL A 590 -22.53 18.73 9.07
C VAL A 590 -22.81 17.50 9.91
N THR A 591 -22.08 16.41 9.66
CA THR A 591 -22.14 15.16 10.45
C THR A 591 -20.80 14.84 11.10
N TRP A 592 -20.84 14.29 12.32
CA TRP A 592 -19.65 13.88 13.08
C TRP A 592 -19.96 12.77 14.07
N GLY A 593 -18.91 12.09 14.54
CA GLY A 593 -18.98 11.18 15.69
C GLY A 593 -18.37 11.83 16.94
N GLU A 594 -18.88 11.49 18.12
CA GLU A 594 -18.34 11.98 19.40
C GLU A 594 -17.64 10.86 20.21
N ALA A 595 -16.53 11.23 20.82
CA ALA A 595 -15.86 10.45 21.85
C ALA A 595 -16.76 10.43 23.08
N THR A 596 -16.82 9.28 23.73
CA THR A 596 -17.59 9.08 24.96
C THR A 596 -16.64 8.87 26.13
N ASP A 597 -17.17 8.93 27.34
CA ASP A 597 -16.45 8.49 28.54
C ASP A 597 -16.05 7.00 28.35
N PRO A 598 -14.75 6.65 28.44
CA PRO A 598 -14.29 5.27 28.38
C PRO A 598 -14.95 4.32 29.37
N ALA A 599 -15.48 4.83 30.49
CA ALA A 599 -16.19 4.06 31.50
C ALA A 599 -17.68 3.86 31.19
N ALA A 600 -18.23 4.60 30.22
CA ALA A 600 -19.62 4.46 29.82
C ALA A 600 -19.82 3.23 28.93
N ASP A 601 -20.82 2.42 29.25
CA ASP A 601 -21.26 1.32 28.40
C ASP A 601 -22.16 1.87 27.29
N VAL A 602 -21.55 2.18 26.15
CA VAL A 602 -22.22 2.69 24.96
C VAL A 602 -22.06 1.71 23.79
N PRO A 603 -23.08 1.56 22.93
CA PRO A 603 -23.05 0.56 21.85
C PRO A 603 -22.05 0.89 20.73
N GLY A 604 -21.54 2.12 20.68
CA GLY A 604 -20.64 2.60 19.65
C GLY A 604 -20.31 4.08 19.83
N VAL A 605 -19.65 4.67 18.84
CA VAL A 605 -19.50 6.13 18.68
C VAL A 605 -20.89 6.71 18.36
N PRO A 606 -21.46 7.59 19.20
CA PRO A 606 -22.67 8.33 18.85
C PRO A 606 -22.40 9.27 17.67
N THR A 607 -23.29 9.24 16.69
CA THR A 607 -23.19 10.03 15.47
C THR A 607 -24.26 11.10 15.45
N TYR A 608 -23.84 12.34 15.16
CA TYR A 608 -24.69 13.51 15.15
C TYR A 608 -24.75 14.16 13.77
N VAL A 609 -25.82 14.91 13.55
CA VAL A 609 -25.96 15.86 12.44
C VAL A 609 -26.51 17.17 12.96
N ALA A 610 -25.98 18.29 12.47
CA ALA A 610 -26.58 19.61 12.69
C ALA A 610 -26.67 20.38 11.36
N THR A 611 -27.60 21.32 11.32
CA THR A 611 -27.80 22.22 10.17
C THR A 611 -27.50 23.64 10.59
N TYR A 612 -26.66 24.34 9.82
CA TYR A 612 -26.44 25.77 9.91
C TYR A 612 -27.18 26.48 8.79
N ASP A 613 -27.89 27.56 9.11
CA ASP A 613 -28.60 28.42 8.16
C ASP A 613 -27.83 29.73 7.96
N ARG A 614 -27.34 29.94 6.73
CA ARG A 614 -26.61 31.14 6.30
C ARG A 614 -27.46 32.41 6.39
N ALA A 615 -28.76 32.32 6.11
CA ALA A 615 -29.65 33.50 6.07
C ALA A 615 -29.91 34.05 7.47
N THR A 616 -30.03 33.18 8.46
CA THR A 616 -30.26 33.56 9.86
C THR A 616 -28.99 33.60 10.70
N ALA A 617 -27.88 33.06 10.18
CA ALA A 617 -26.63 32.83 10.89
C ALA A 617 -26.83 32.00 12.18
N THR A 618 -27.66 30.96 12.10
CA THR A 618 -28.00 30.11 13.26
C THR A 618 -27.62 28.65 13.04
N LEU A 619 -27.05 28.04 14.08
CA LEU A 619 -26.81 26.60 14.16
C LEU A 619 -27.99 25.93 14.88
N GLY A 620 -28.62 24.96 14.23
CA GLY A 620 -29.65 24.12 14.85
C GLY A 620 -29.07 23.18 15.91
N SER A 621 -29.94 22.66 16.78
CA SER A 621 -29.52 21.66 17.79
C SER A 621 -29.04 20.38 17.11
N PRO A 622 -27.89 19.80 17.52
CA PRO A 622 -27.44 18.51 17.01
C PRO A 622 -28.46 17.39 17.25
N ALA A 623 -28.73 16.60 16.22
CA ALA A 623 -29.57 15.41 16.29
C ALA A 623 -28.69 14.16 16.37
N LEU A 624 -28.90 13.32 17.39
CA LEU A 624 -28.31 11.97 17.46
C LEU A 624 -29.02 11.06 16.46
N ILE A 625 -28.30 10.52 15.49
CA ILE A 625 -28.88 9.69 14.41
C ILE A 625 -28.53 8.20 14.53
N GLY A 626 -27.66 7.82 15.47
CA GLY A 626 -27.35 6.42 15.77
C GLY A 626 -25.95 6.22 16.35
N TYR A 627 -25.50 4.97 16.40
CA TYR A 627 -24.22 4.58 16.98
C TYR A 627 -23.41 3.69 16.03
N GLY A 628 -22.16 4.05 15.81
CA GLY A 628 -21.19 3.29 15.04
C GLY A 628 -20.30 2.42 15.94
N PRO A 629 -20.43 1.09 15.98
CA PRO A 629 -19.55 0.24 16.77
C PRO A 629 -18.15 0.03 16.13
N PRO A 630 -17.09 -0.17 16.95
CA PRO A 630 -17.08 -0.16 18.41
C PRO A 630 -17.00 1.27 18.99
N ALA A 631 -17.25 1.43 20.29
CA ALA A 631 -17.15 2.74 20.94
C ALA A 631 -15.73 3.31 20.89
N ASN A 632 -15.63 4.64 20.82
CA ASN A 632 -14.35 5.37 20.88
C ASN A 632 -13.32 4.94 19.83
N ASP A 633 -13.79 4.57 18.64
CA ASP A 633 -12.94 4.24 17.49
C ASP A 633 -13.01 5.36 16.44
N GLY A 634 -11.87 6.03 16.21
CA GLY A 634 -11.73 7.12 15.23
C GLY A 634 -12.10 6.72 13.79
N HIS A 635 -12.05 5.43 13.45
CA HIS A 635 -12.45 4.95 12.12
C HIS A 635 -13.96 5.03 11.88
N ASN A 636 -14.78 5.23 12.93
CA ASN A 636 -16.23 5.35 12.84
C ASN A 636 -16.67 6.77 12.42
N THR A 637 -15.87 7.40 11.54
CA THR A 637 -16.19 8.70 10.93
C THR A 637 -17.40 8.52 10.00
N PRO A 638 -18.52 9.24 10.21
CA PRO A 638 -19.68 9.19 9.33
C PRO A 638 -19.41 9.88 7.99
N SER A 639 -20.28 9.64 7.01
CA SER A 639 -20.25 10.33 5.72
C SER A 639 -21.64 10.85 5.33
N ILE A 640 -21.71 12.06 4.78
CA ILE A 640 -22.94 12.70 4.29
C ILE A 640 -22.90 12.95 2.78
N THR A 641 -24.04 12.84 2.10
CA THR A 641 -24.28 13.34 0.74
C THR A 641 -25.69 13.93 0.64
N MET A 642 -26.12 14.40 -0.54
CA MET A 642 -27.41 15.06 -0.73
C MET A 642 -28.07 14.66 -2.07
N ASP A 643 -29.39 14.48 -2.03
CA ASP A 643 -30.23 14.18 -3.22
C ASP A 643 -30.67 15.45 -3.98
N SER A 644 -31.31 15.25 -5.13
CA SER A 644 -31.80 16.30 -6.03
C SER A 644 -32.88 17.19 -5.40
N ALA A 645 -33.50 16.76 -4.30
CA ALA A 645 -34.46 17.54 -3.52
C ALA A 645 -33.80 18.36 -2.40
N GLY A 646 -32.48 18.21 -2.21
CA GLY A 646 -31.73 18.91 -1.16
C GLY A 646 -31.78 18.19 0.19
N ARG A 647 -32.20 16.92 0.20
CA ARG A 647 -32.29 16.11 1.41
C ARG A 647 -30.92 15.50 1.72
N PRO A 648 -30.35 15.73 2.93
CA PRO A 648 -29.12 15.07 3.32
C PRO A 648 -29.34 13.58 3.62
N HIS A 649 -28.36 12.76 3.26
CA HIS A 649 -28.30 11.33 3.51
C HIS A 649 -27.03 11.02 4.28
N VAL A 650 -27.11 10.26 5.36
CA VAL A 650 -25.95 9.96 6.21
C VAL A 650 -25.74 8.47 6.37
N LEU A 651 -24.49 8.04 6.15
CA LEU A 651 -23.97 6.75 6.58
C LEU A 651 -23.17 6.92 7.88
N ILE A 652 -23.58 6.18 8.90
CA ILE A 652 -22.92 6.08 10.21
C ILE A 652 -21.72 5.14 10.06
N GLY A 653 -20.52 5.69 10.31
CA GLY A 653 -19.27 4.94 10.22
C GLY A 653 -19.16 3.83 11.26
N THR A 654 -18.54 2.72 10.89
CA THR A 654 -18.30 1.56 11.76
C THR A 654 -16.93 0.95 11.47
N HIS A 655 -16.44 0.14 12.41
CA HIS A 655 -15.22 -0.64 12.23
C HIS A 655 -15.51 -2.13 12.46
N GLY A 656 -15.99 -2.80 11.41
CA GLY A 656 -16.24 -4.24 11.39
C GLY A 656 -17.70 -4.65 11.64
N ARG A 657 -18.66 -3.74 11.39
CA ARG A 657 -20.11 -3.98 11.48
C ARG A 657 -20.83 -3.29 10.31
N PRO A 658 -22.10 -3.59 10.01
CA PRO A 658 -22.81 -2.87 8.96
C PRO A 658 -22.98 -1.40 9.30
N PHE A 659 -22.86 -0.51 8.31
CA PHE A 659 -23.15 0.91 8.46
C PHE A 659 -24.63 1.13 8.76
N GLY A 660 -24.95 2.13 9.57
CA GLY A 660 -26.32 2.63 9.72
C GLY A 660 -26.61 3.72 8.69
N TYR A 661 -27.80 3.72 8.11
CA TYR A 661 -28.26 4.76 7.17
C TYR A 661 -29.42 5.55 7.80
N SER A 662 -29.32 6.88 7.80
CA SER A 662 -30.37 7.76 8.28
C SER A 662 -30.59 8.95 7.33
N GLN A 663 -31.83 9.47 7.32
CA GLN A 663 -32.25 10.62 6.53
C GLN A 663 -33.30 11.44 7.32
N PRO A 664 -33.54 12.72 6.97
CA PRO A 664 -34.61 13.50 7.58
C PRO A 664 -36.00 12.90 7.38
N LEU A 665 -36.88 13.09 8.36
CA LEU A 665 -38.31 12.81 8.27
C LEU A 665 -39.02 13.85 7.40
N GLU A 666 -40.04 13.42 6.65
CA GLU A 666 -40.78 14.31 5.74
C GLU A 666 -41.52 15.46 6.45
N ASP A 667 -41.89 15.27 7.71
CA ASP A 667 -42.53 16.28 8.54
C ASP A 667 -41.54 17.28 9.17
N GLY A 668 -40.24 17.11 8.91
CA GLY A 668 -39.17 17.95 9.43
C GLY A 668 -38.92 17.82 10.93
N THR A 669 -39.49 16.81 11.60
CA THR A 669 -39.42 16.67 13.06
C THR A 669 -38.13 16.01 13.57
N GLY A 670 -37.31 15.46 12.68
CA GLY A 670 -36.07 14.79 13.05
C GLY A 670 -35.52 13.90 11.95
N TRP A 671 -34.88 12.81 12.36
CA TRP A 671 -34.23 11.83 11.50
C TRP A 671 -34.87 10.46 11.67
N THR A 672 -34.79 9.63 10.63
CA THR A 672 -35.22 8.23 10.71
C THR A 672 -34.33 7.44 11.66
N GLU A 673 -34.90 6.44 12.34
CA GLU A 673 -34.10 5.39 12.97
C GLU A 673 -33.16 4.75 11.94
N PRO A 674 -31.88 4.51 12.28
CA PRO A 674 -30.89 4.05 11.32
C PRO A 674 -31.19 2.64 10.82
N VAL A 675 -31.24 2.48 9.50
CA VAL A 675 -31.42 1.19 8.82
C VAL A 675 -30.05 0.66 8.41
N LEU A 676 -29.78 -0.62 8.65
CA LEU A 676 -28.49 -1.21 8.29
C LEU A 676 -28.28 -1.28 6.77
N ALA A 677 -27.09 -0.89 6.31
CA ALA A 677 -26.63 -1.04 4.94
C ALA A 677 -26.11 -2.48 4.71
N GLY A 678 -27.03 -3.44 4.73
CA GLY A 678 -26.78 -4.87 4.62
C GLY A 678 -26.74 -5.59 5.98
N GLU A 679 -26.91 -6.92 5.96
CA GLU A 679 -26.94 -7.75 7.17
C GLU A 679 -25.61 -8.50 7.37
N ASN A 680 -25.13 -8.56 8.62
CA ASN A 680 -23.94 -9.33 9.01
C ASN A 680 -22.65 -9.00 8.23
N LEU A 681 -22.58 -7.83 7.61
CA LEU A 681 -21.41 -7.34 6.89
C LEU A 681 -20.38 -6.73 7.84
N SER A 682 -19.09 -7.00 7.59
CA SER A 682 -17.98 -6.42 8.34
C SER A 682 -17.38 -5.25 7.56
N GLN A 683 -18.08 -4.10 7.61
CA GLN A 683 -17.77 -2.91 6.80
C GLN A 683 -16.85 -1.95 7.56
N THR A 684 -16.02 -1.19 6.82
CA THR A 684 -15.17 -0.10 7.35
C THR A 684 -14.80 0.86 6.22
N TYR A 685 -14.61 2.15 6.54
CA TYR A 685 -14.17 3.23 5.65
C TYR A 685 -15.18 3.55 4.54
N ILE A 686 -15.90 4.66 4.69
CA ILE A 686 -16.99 5.04 3.78
C ILE A 686 -16.46 5.96 2.67
N GLY A 687 -16.68 5.59 1.41
CA GLY A 687 -16.84 6.53 0.29
C GLY A 687 -18.32 6.60 -0.10
N PHE A 688 -18.90 7.80 -0.19
CA PHE A 688 -20.34 7.97 -0.34
C PHE A 688 -20.70 9.16 -1.23
N VAL A 689 -21.47 8.92 -2.29
CA VAL A 689 -21.94 9.92 -3.25
C VAL A 689 -23.39 9.66 -3.67
N CYS A 690 -24.06 10.65 -4.22
CA CYS A 690 -25.42 10.56 -4.76
C CYS A 690 -25.41 10.84 -6.27
N GLY A 691 -25.98 9.92 -7.05
CA GLY A 691 -26.10 10.03 -8.50
C GLY A 691 -27.19 11.01 -8.94
N PRO A 692 -27.23 11.37 -10.23
CA PRO A 692 -28.22 12.30 -10.79
C PRO A 692 -29.66 11.75 -10.74
N ASP A 693 -29.84 10.45 -10.56
CA ASP A 693 -31.12 9.75 -10.39
C ASP A 693 -31.47 9.50 -8.92
N ASP A 694 -30.81 10.20 -7.99
CA ASP A 694 -30.91 10.06 -6.54
C ASP A 694 -30.50 8.68 -6.01
N THR A 695 -29.81 7.87 -6.84
CA THR A 695 -29.19 6.63 -6.37
C THR A 695 -28.03 6.97 -5.42
N LEU A 696 -28.05 6.34 -4.25
CA LEU A 696 -26.97 6.46 -3.28
C LEU A 696 -25.92 5.38 -3.55
N HIS A 697 -24.66 5.77 -3.72
CA HIS A 697 -23.54 4.89 -4.04
C HIS A 697 -22.55 4.85 -2.89
N ALA A 698 -22.21 3.65 -2.41
CA ALA A 698 -21.26 3.45 -1.33
C ALA A 698 -20.14 2.48 -1.75
N VAL A 699 -18.91 2.84 -1.41
CA VAL A 699 -17.71 2.00 -1.55
C VAL A 699 -17.03 1.90 -0.19
N PHE A 700 -16.58 0.70 0.16
CA PHE A 700 -16.01 0.44 1.49
C PHE A 700 -15.13 -0.81 1.51
N ARG A 701 -14.32 -0.94 2.57
CA ARG A 701 -13.63 -2.20 2.87
C ARG A 701 -14.62 -3.18 3.49
N LEU A 702 -14.66 -4.39 2.95
CA LEU A 702 -15.43 -5.51 3.48
C LEU A 702 -14.50 -6.67 3.87
N TRP A 703 -14.63 -7.18 5.09
CA TRP A 703 -13.88 -8.34 5.57
C TRP A 703 -14.58 -9.66 5.31
N TRP A 704 -13.80 -10.64 4.87
CA TRP A 704 -14.19 -12.04 4.76
C TRP A 704 -13.37 -12.89 5.72
N ARG A 705 -13.97 -13.94 6.28
CA ARG A 705 -13.31 -14.92 7.15
C ARG A 705 -13.62 -16.31 6.63
N SER A 706 -12.60 -17.15 6.52
CA SER A 706 -12.69 -18.54 6.07
C SER A 706 -13.48 -18.68 4.77
N ALA A 707 -13.12 -17.86 3.78
CA ALA A 707 -13.79 -17.80 2.49
C ALA A 707 -12.76 -17.74 1.36
N GLU A 708 -13.15 -18.18 0.17
CA GLU A 708 -12.30 -18.10 -1.03
C GLU A 708 -11.83 -16.65 -1.30
N PRO A 709 -10.58 -16.45 -1.75
CA PRO A 709 -9.59 -17.48 -2.12
C PRO A 709 -8.74 -18.00 -0.94
N PHE A 710 -9.03 -17.58 0.30
CA PHE A 710 -8.24 -17.93 1.48
C PHE A 710 -9.08 -18.66 2.54
N PRO A 711 -9.47 -19.93 2.30
CA PRO A 711 -10.40 -20.66 3.17
C PRO A 711 -9.88 -20.86 4.61
N ASN A 712 -8.55 -20.80 4.80
CA ASN A 712 -7.90 -20.96 6.09
C ASN A 712 -7.55 -19.63 6.78
N ALA A 713 -7.95 -18.48 6.22
CA ALA A 713 -7.55 -17.17 6.70
C ALA A 713 -8.71 -16.15 6.68
N HIS A 714 -8.37 -14.87 6.81
CA HIS A 714 -9.26 -13.75 6.55
C HIS A 714 -8.65 -12.81 5.52
N HIS A 715 -9.46 -12.02 4.83
CA HIS A 715 -8.95 -11.04 3.85
C HIS A 715 -9.92 -9.88 3.64
N GLY A 716 -9.34 -8.72 3.32
CA GLY A 716 -10.10 -7.53 2.95
C GLY A 716 -10.42 -7.52 1.46
N THR A 717 -11.59 -6.99 1.13
CA THR A 717 -12.00 -6.64 -0.24
C THR A 717 -12.46 -5.19 -0.32
N LEU A 718 -12.33 -4.57 -1.49
CA LEU A 718 -13.04 -3.33 -1.81
C LEU A 718 -14.39 -3.71 -2.41
N ALA A 719 -15.47 -3.29 -1.76
CA ALA A 719 -16.83 -3.61 -2.14
C ALA A 719 -17.62 -2.35 -2.48
N TYR A 720 -18.63 -2.52 -3.33
CA TYR A 720 -19.57 -1.50 -3.76
C TYR A 720 -20.99 -1.95 -3.49
N MET A 721 -21.84 -1.02 -3.04
CA MET A 721 -23.28 -1.22 -2.97
C MET A 721 -23.99 0.07 -3.33
N ARG A 722 -25.27 -0.04 -3.70
CA ARG A 722 -26.11 1.12 -3.91
C ARG A 722 -27.50 0.94 -3.30
N LYS A 723 -28.17 2.06 -3.15
CA LYS A 723 -29.56 2.16 -2.73
C LYS A 723 -30.30 3.05 -3.71
N LEU A 724 -31.21 2.45 -4.48
CA LEU A 724 -32.09 3.18 -5.38
C LEU A 724 -33.14 3.97 -4.55
N PRO A 725 -33.68 5.08 -5.07
CA PRO A 725 -34.73 5.84 -4.39
C PRO A 725 -35.91 4.94 -4.00
N GLY A 726 -36.32 5.01 -2.72
CA GLY A 726 -37.43 4.23 -2.19
C GLY A 726 -37.20 2.71 -2.06
N GLN A 727 -36.05 2.18 -2.46
CA GLN A 727 -35.70 0.75 -2.37
C GLN A 727 -34.76 0.45 -1.21
N PRO A 728 -34.66 -0.80 -0.72
CA PRO A 728 -33.61 -1.19 0.22
C PRO A 728 -32.21 -1.10 -0.41
N TRP A 729 -31.18 -1.21 0.43
CA TRP A 729 -29.81 -1.39 -0.04
C TRP A 729 -29.67 -2.72 -0.81
N GLU A 730 -28.91 -2.70 -1.90
CA GLU A 730 -28.53 -3.91 -2.63
C GLU A 730 -27.44 -4.70 -1.86
N GLU A 731 -27.32 -6.00 -2.18
CA GLU A 731 -26.21 -6.83 -1.71
C GLU A 731 -24.85 -6.27 -2.19
N PRO A 732 -23.78 -6.39 -1.37
CA PRO A 732 -22.47 -5.88 -1.74
C PRO A 732 -21.89 -6.65 -2.93
N ARG A 733 -21.39 -5.90 -3.92
CA ARG A 733 -20.61 -6.43 -5.03
C ARG A 733 -19.13 -6.22 -4.75
N VAL A 734 -18.36 -7.30 -4.75
CA VAL A 734 -16.91 -7.21 -4.61
C VAL A 734 -16.33 -6.64 -5.90
N LEU A 735 -15.56 -5.55 -5.79
CA LEU A 735 -14.85 -4.94 -6.91
C LEU A 735 -13.39 -5.41 -6.96
N ILE A 736 -12.73 -5.50 -5.81
CA ILE A 736 -11.28 -5.81 -5.75
C ILE A 736 -10.99 -6.73 -4.57
N ARG A 737 -10.18 -7.77 -4.81
CA ARG A 737 -9.62 -8.63 -3.74
C ARG A 737 -8.12 -8.37 -3.55
N SER A 738 -7.69 -8.45 -2.30
CA SER A 738 -6.28 -8.28 -1.93
C SER A 738 -5.44 -9.49 -2.40
N PRO A 739 -4.17 -9.29 -2.81
CA PRO A 739 -3.31 -10.39 -3.26
C PRO A 739 -2.83 -11.32 -2.14
N PHE A 740 -2.99 -10.89 -0.88
CA PHE A 740 -2.62 -11.65 0.32
C PHE A 740 -3.80 -11.71 1.29
N SER A 741 -3.81 -12.78 2.10
CA SER A 741 -4.66 -12.89 3.27
C SER A 741 -4.20 -11.95 4.39
N GLU A 742 -4.84 -12.06 5.54
CA GLU A 742 -4.63 -11.27 6.74
C GLU A 742 -4.98 -9.79 6.54
N TYR A 743 -4.35 -8.93 7.33
CA TYR A 743 -4.68 -7.51 7.36
C TYR A 743 -4.30 -6.81 6.05
N SER A 744 -5.26 -6.12 5.44
CA SER A 744 -5.07 -5.29 4.25
C SER A 744 -5.96 -4.05 4.32
N VAL A 745 -5.53 -3.01 3.60
CA VAL A 745 -6.22 -1.74 3.52
C VAL A 745 -6.28 -1.31 2.07
N PHE A 746 -7.47 -0.89 1.63
CA PHE A 746 -7.62 -0.16 0.38
C PHE A 746 -7.66 1.33 0.72
N TYR A 747 -6.65 2.09 0.33
CA TYR A 747 -6.62 3.55 0.45
C TYR A 747 -7.52 4.19 -0.61
N HIS A 748 -8.77 3.73 -0.66
CA HIS A 748 -9.74 4.04 -1.69
C HIS A 748 -10.43 5.39 -1.48
N ARG A 749 -10.93 5.96 -2.57
CA ARG A 749 -11.68 7.22 -2.62
C ARG A 749 -12.75 7.07 -3.69
N LEU A 750 -13.99 7.41 -3.35
CA LEU A 750 -15.09 7.47 -4.32
C LEU A 750 -15.37 8.93 -4.65
N THR A 751 -15.35 9.28 -5.93
CA THR A 751 -15.80 10.57 -6.44
C THR A 751 -16.81 10.38 -7.57
N ILE A 752 -17.55 11.44 -7.87
CA ILE A 752 -18.56 11.48 -8.93
C ILE A 752 -18.34 12.76 -9.74
N ASP A 753 -18.56 12.69 -11.04
CA ASP A 753 -18.51 13.87 -11.91
C ASP A 753 -19.91 14.49 -12.10
N GLN A 754 -19.98 15.64 -12.79
CA GLN A 754 -21.24 16.35 -13.04
C GLN A 754 -22.22 15.56 -13.94
N LEU A 755 -21.75 14.49 -14.59
CA LEU A 755 -22.56 13.61 -15.45
C LEU A 755 -23.05 12.36 -14.72
N GLY A 756 -22.65 12.16 -13.46
CA GLY A 756 -23.02 11.00 -12.66
C GLY A 756 -22.13 9.76 -12.84
N ARG A 757 -20.98 9.90 -13.51
CA ARG A 757 -20.00 8.82 -13.67
C ARG A 757 -19.20 8.67 -12.37
N LEU A 758 -19.01 7.42 -11.94
CA LEU A 758 -18.34 7.09 -10.68
C LEU A 758 -16.86 6.83 -10.92
N PHE A 759 -16.01 7.31 -10.02
CA PHE A 759 -14.57 7.11 -10.07
C PHE A 759 -14.07 6.57 -8.72
N ILE A 760 -13.32 5.47 -8.75
CA ILE A 760 -12.70 4.88 -7.56
C ILE A 760 -11.19 4.86 -7.73
N SER A 761 -10.51 5.76 -7.03
CA SER A 761 -9.06 5.72 -6.89
C SER A 761 -8.71 4.84 -5.70
N TYR A 762 -7.83 3.86 -5.85
CA TYR A 762 -7.43 2.95 -4.78
C TYR A 762 -5.96 2.57 -4.83
N ASP A 763 -5.44 2.17 -3.68
CA ASP A 763 -4.14 1.53 -3.54
C ASP A 763 -4.31 0.38 -2.53
N ALA A 764 -3.76 -0.79 -2.86
CA ALA A 764 -3.91 -2.03 -2.09
C ALA A 764 -2.67 -2.26 -1.23
N TRP A 765 -2.83 -2.00 0.07
CA TRP A 765 -1.79 -2.15 1.07
C TRP A 765 -1.94 -3.47 1.81
N SER A 766 -0.83 -4.21 1.98
CA SER A 766 -0.77 -5.51 2.68
C SER A 766 -0.03 -5.38 4.01
N THR A 767 -0.41 -6.19 5.00
CA THR A 767 0.29 -6.26 6.29
C THR A 767 1.72 -6.77 6.19
N HIS A 768 2.07 -7.56 5.17
CA HIS A 768 3.36 -8.26 5.12
C HIS A 768 4.49 -7.31 4.69
N TRP A 769 5.44 -7.05 5.61
CA TRP A 769 6.54 -6.13 5.36
C TRP A 769 7.46 -6.59 4.25
N PHE A 770 7.83 -7.88 4.17
CA PHE A 770 8.68 -8.40 3.07
C PHE A 770 8.14 -8.00 1.70
N TYR A 771 6.83 -8.17 1.46
CA TYR A 771 6.19 -7.77 0.20
C TYR A 771 6.28 -6.26 -0.06
N ARG A 772 5.98 -5.45 0.96
CA ARG A 772 5.99 -3.98 0.86
C ARG A 772 7.38 -3.39 0.75
N ASN A 773 8.35 -4.02 1.39
CA ASN A 773 9.76 -3.68 1.34
C ASN A 773 10.30 -4.09 -0.02
N ASP A 774 9.93 -5.24 -0.55
CA ASP A 774 10.44 -5.66 -1.84
C ASP A 774 9.95 -4.77 -3.00
N ILE A 775 8.75 -4.19 -2.90
CA ILE A 775 8.17 -3.36 -3.96
C ILE A 775 8.26 -1.86 -3.64
N ILE A 776 8.89 -1.09 -4.53
CA ILE A 776 8.75 0.36 -4.61
C ILE A 776 7.67 0.73 -5.64
N GLY A 777 6.81 1.68 -5.27
CA GLY A 777 5.83 2.31 -6.18
C GLY A 777 6.50 3.37 -7.06
N GLU A 778 5.80 3.84 -8.10
CA GLU A 778 6.37 4.72 -9.14
C GLU A 778 6.73 6.14 -8.65
N THR A 779 6.26 6.54 -7.46
CA THR A 779 6.57 7.85 -6.87
C THR A 779 7.32 7.72 -5.55
N LEU A 780 8.35 8.54 -5.37
CA LEU A 780 9.17 8.63 -4.14
C LEU A 780 8.40 9.25 -2.94
N ALA A 781 7.17 9.74 -3.16
CA ALA A 781 6.36 10.38 -2.14
C ALA A 781 5.63 9.34 -1.27
N ARG A 782 6.38 8.75 -0.32
CA ARG A 782 5.97 7.64 0.58
C ARG A 782 5.81 6.30 -0.14
N GLN A 783 6.34 5.26 0.50
CA GLN A 783 6.22 3.84 0.11
C GLN A 783 4.99 3.52 -0.75
N GLY A 784 5.21 3.17 -2.02
CA GLY A 784 4.37 2.19 -2.70
C GLY A 784 3.05 2.66 -3.32
N THR A 785 2.95 3.82 -3.97
CA THR A 785 1.71 4.13 -4.71
C THR A 785 1.61 3.29 -5.99
N ARG A 786 1.07 2.08 -5.90
CA ARG A 786 0.46 1.36 -7.04
C ARG A 786 -0.99 1.80 -7.19
N ARG A 787 -1.21 3.12 -7.10
CA ARG A 787 -2.55 3.67 -7.12
C ARG A 787 -3.14 3.46 -8.51
N ALA A 788 -4.37 2.98 -8.55
CA ALA A 788 -5.12 2.77 -9.77
C ALA A 788 -6.46 3.50 -9.71
N LEU A 789 -7.04 3.75 -10.89
CA LEU A 789 -8.35 4.38 -11.03
C LEU A 789 -9.25 3.47 -11.85
N ILE A 790 -10.36 3.03 -11.27
CA ILE A 790 -11.46 2.41 -12.01
C ILE A 790 -12.62 3.39 -12.08
N MET A 791 -13.42 3.27 -13.14
CA MET A 791 -14.60 4.11 -13.33
C MET A 791 -15.81 3.30 -13.77
N SER A 792 -17.00 3.82 -13.48
CA SER A 792 -18.27 3.28 -13.95
C SER A 792 -19.06 4.36 -14.67
N PRO A 793 -19.41 4.16 -15.95
CA PRO A 793 -20.19 5.12 -16.73
C PRO A 793 -21.71 4.96 -16.53
N ASP A 794 -22.18 3.93 -15.83
CA ASP A 794 -23.57 3.45 -15.87
C ASP A 794 -24.17 3.18 -14.47
N GLY A 795 -23.79 3.98 -13.48
CA GLY A 795 -24.33 3.88 -12.11
C GLY A 795 -23.86 2.62 -11.36
N GLY A 796 -22.65 2.16 -11.65
CA GLY A 796 -21.99 1.02 -11.00
C GLY A 796 -22.37 -0.34 -11.57
N GLN A 797 -22.98 -0.42 -12.76
CA GLN A 797 -23.29 -1.71 -13.39
C GLN A 797 -22.03 -2.36 -13.96
N THR A 798 -21.29 -1.62 -14.78
CA THR A 798 -20.00 -2.02 -15.35
C THR A 798 -18.87 -1.14 -14.82
N TRP A 799 -17.66 -1.68 -14.86
CA TRP A 799 -16.45 -1.02 -14.36
C TRP A 799 -15.29 -1.28 -15.31
N LYS A 800 -14.51 -0.26 -15.64
CA LYS A 800 -13.24 -0.36 -16.39
C LYS A 800 -12.14 0.37 -15.65
N MET A 801 -10.88 0.19 -16.04
CA MET A 801 -9.82 1.10 -15.59
C MET A 801 -9.92 2.39 -16.40
N ALA A 802 -9.80 3.54 -15.74
CA ALA A 802 -10.06 4.82 -16.39
C ALA A 802 -8.91 5.22 -17.32
N GLU A 803 -9.23 5.83 -18.45
CA GLU A 803 -8.28 6.45 -19.38
C GLU A 803 -8.46 7.98 -19.39
N THR A 804 -7.53 8.74 -19.98
CA THR A 804 -7.68 10.20 -20.09
C THR A 804 -8.99 10.58 -20.79
N GLU A 805 -9.43 9.83 -21.81
CA GLU A 805 -10.72 10.04 -22.48
C GLU A 805 -11.93 9.91 -21.53
N ASP A 806 -11.86 9.01 -20.54
CA ASP A 806 -12.91 8.86 -19.55
C ASP A 806 -12.95 10.07 -18.59
N LEU A 807 -11.82 10.70 -18.33
CA LEU A 807 -11.72 11.86 -17.42
C LEU A 807 -12.14 13.16 -18.08
N VAL A 808 -11.72 13.40 -19.33
CA VAL A 808 -11.98 14.67 -20.04
C VAL A 808 -13.35 14.69 -20.73
N GLY A 809 -14.00 13.53 -20.85
CA GLY A 809 -15.20 13.33 -21.67
C GLY A 809 -14.82 13.14 -23.14
N ALA A 810 -15.66 12.43 -23.89
CA ALA A 810 -15.44 12.27 -25.33
C ALA A 810 -15.44 13.65 -26.02
N MET A 811 -14.30 14.02 -26.63
CA MET A 811 -14.20 15.19 -27.49
C MET A 811 -14.96 15.01 -28.80
#